data_AF-A0A832M9G0-F1
#
_entry.id   AF-A0A832M9G0-F1
#
_cell.length_a   1.000
_cell.length_b   1.000
_cell.length_c   1.000
_cell.angle_alpha   90.00
_cell.angle_beta   90.00
_cell.angle_gamma   90.00
#
_symmetry.space_group_name_H-M   'P 1'
#
loop_
_entity.id
_entity.type
_entity.pdbx_description
1 polymer ?
#
loop_
_entity_poly.entity_id
_entity_poly.type
_entity_poly.pdbx_seq_one_letter_code
_entity_poly.pdbx_strand_id
1 'polypeptide(L)'
;MNKTLATPRLLHLLCGLLVLLLAPLAHAATAAPLKDGELRVRLGDYWTMRLASRDGAWEPVTRARPSFKQVDVGYVSASSGSLEKLIVSVQLRRDGAGSNAGFVFYDMTLARKADGTYDGTFVETAGGKKVEGTLTAVLNPAPKDFGPAVGANEYPRLLMRKSDLPELRKKFESPFGQAFLEKAKTSEDPIVLGLLYQLTGDEKYARSAMRAIKAMKDIDGNSTAGSGEIGHTIVNVALAVDLSCEAWPADYRESIFRELKSRLPQRQWDLLIEHANYNQASNYYGPAFGSAAVATLLLKNLPGPAPVEPAKPLAVRRADCRIPPAADYTPPQGVPLVPLVSDTLPGEWIYAGGFKPAENADLLSDLGGPAKARPTPGDKVSDGSRTALFKPLSQEQDMGYYEWAGRKVIDVTNAIGRIYHSESYFYTVLKNDKPGWYEFGVGPDHKESFAYLNGEMIREGDAVQLDAGNYPLLIKVRIGQTQPWGREMLAVRFTHMPGGKIRRTNADEINAAIKAEHEQALAFWKTETAEWKARRGEDLECLRIVTKSQEQIYQHLRFGIGNGGFQAEVAMYGNIAARYPLLYATLHRRTMGRDVSTFPDATHVLPRLVMQASFADREPHIMPLNVKPIFDLGWIATNFPVVPTEYQPAVLWAWNRGFGLEETATPKNDRASAEKILGKLSGQLLAATFINYPVDLAAAPPAKAMPKTWAADTLGFYVFRNGFEPGNEFIAQVFTKNVPIRAWSHPNAGAFRIWGLGHAWTSAPIDRSGYRPEESVVLLPDDVTSESGCGLITHYATKLDGSGSLSIDLSDVYLAVAEQKKDEVATMIDADPTDTVDKSLKMAPPKSVTAYYREKDRDALRSKLPKLYNAYGDRLKDVKYKSHVDGDRAMAFDFSGKCGAPFLMVLVDRVSGGKTKQWLWQMPTGDPTLTATAAENTFNLKYPDASLRGTVVSPNAKARFLKNQEMYFIYRGGSSKGANTMRTFDFIAVETPDKDATFFVVVTIQKGNPPAVTASGQGENIVVKVGEQTIRLRDGVIVIE
;
A
#
# COMPACT_ATOMS: atom_id res chain seq x y z
N MET A 1 -31.09 66.23 -51.54
CA MET A 1 -30.71 66.57 -50.17
C MET A 1 -29.91 65.42 -49.56
N ASN A 2 -28.63 65.70 -49.35
CA ASN A 2 -27.61 65.15 -48.47
C ASN A 2 -27.41 63.63 -48.26
N LYS A 3 -26.22 63.21 -48.73
CA LYS A 3 -25.41 62.05 -48.35
C LYS A 3 -24.49 62.39 -47.16
N THR A 4 -23.98 61.31 -46.53
CA THR A 4 -22.61 61.12 -45.95
C THR A 4 -22.29 61.88 -44.65
N LEU A 5 -21.63 61.34 -43.61
CA LEU A 5 -20.62 60.27 -43.46
C LEU A 5 -20.57 59.77 -41.99
N ALA A 6 -20.20 58.49 -41.81
CA ALA A 6 -19.26 57.86 -40.85
C ALA A 6 -19.14 58.38 -39.39
N THR A 7 -18.97 57.59 -38.31
CA THR A 7 -18.50 56.20 -38.12
C THR A 7 -18.83 55.72 -36.69
N PRO A 8 -19.13 54.43 -36.46
CA PRO A 8 -19.25 53.82 -35.13
C PRO A 8 -18.02 52.93 -34.83
N ARG A 9 -17.10 53.38 -33.97
CA ARG A 9 -15.94 52.53 -33.57
C ARG A 9 -15.54 52.55 -32.10
N LEU A 10 -16.25 53.30 -31.23
CA LEU A 10 -15.84 53.42 -29.82
C LEU A 10 -16.68 52.60 -28.82
N LEU A 11 -17.91 52.19 -29.16
CA LEU A 11 -18.80 51.56 -28.17
C LEU A 11 -18.73 50.02 -28.12
N HIS A 12 -18.28 49.36 -29.20
CA HIS A 12 -18.06 47.91 -29.19
C HIS A 12 -16.69 47.50 -28.63
N LEU A 13 -15.72 48.42 -28.55
CA LEU A 13 -14.43 48.14 -27.90
C LEU A 13 -14.51 48.21 -26.36
N LEU A 14 -15.44 48.99 -25.80
CA LEU A 14 -15.60 49.16 -24.36
C LEU A 14 -16.46 48.05 -23.69
N CYS A 15 -17.39 47.42 -24.41
CA CYS A 15 -18.10 46.24 -23.91
C CYS A 15 -17.34 44.91 -24.12
N GLY A 16 -16.39 44.88 -25.07
CA GLY A 16 -15.51 43.71 -25.29
C GLY A 16 -14.29 43.65 -24.36
N LEU A 17 -13.77 44.80 -23.88
CA LEU A 17 -12.63 44.83 -22.96
C LEU A 17 -13.02 44.67 -21.48
N LEU A 18 -14.28 44.94 -21.08
CA LEU A 18 -14.70 44.76 -19.70
C LEU A 18 -15.08 43.30 -19.34
N VAL A 19 -15.31 42.45 -20.34
CA VAL A 19 -15.66 41.03 -20.16
C VAL A 19 -14.42 40.10 -20.19
N LEU A 20 -13.25 40.61 -20.59
CA LEU A 20 -11.99 39.85 -20.65
C LEU A 20 -10.93 40.29 -19.62
N LEU A 21 -11.23 41.30 -18.78
CA LEU A 21 -10.31 41.80 -17.74
C LEU A 21 -10.91 41.81 -16.32
N LEU A 22 -12.09 41.22 -16.11
CA LEU A 22 -12.73 41.07 -14.80
C LEU A 22 -13.25 39.65 -14.54
N ALA A 23 -12.36 38.65 -14.63
CA ALA A 23 -12.39 37.38 -13.89
C ALA A 23 -11.02 36.69 -14.04
N PRO A 24 -10.31 36.25 -12.97
CA PRO A 24 -10.83 35.88 -11.65
C PRO A 24 -10.29 36.80 -10.53
N LEU A 25 -11.06 37.82 -10.18
CA LEU A 25 -11.02 38.44 -8.83
C LEU A 25 -12.42 38.46 -8.22
N ALA A 26 -13.30 37.56 -8.68
CA ALA A 26 -14.40 37.13 -7.83
C ALA A 26 -13.75 36.42 -6.65
N HIS A 27 -13.89 37.01 -5.45
CA HIS A 27 -13.72 36.27 -4.21
C HIS A 27 -14.39 34.91 -4.41
N ALA A 28 -13.59 33.84 -4.36
CA ALA A 28 -14.10 32.48 -4.41
C ALA A 28 -15.18 32.40 -3.34
N ALA A 29 -16.45 32.33 -3.77
CA ALA A 29 -17.52 31.94 -2.89
C ALA A 29 -17.18 30.51 -2.47
N THR A 30 -16.53 30.37 -1.33
CA THR A 30 -16.24 29.09 -0.71
C THR A 30 -17.58 28.47 -0.37
N ALA A 31 -18.08 27.59 -1.23
CA ALA A 31 -19.11 26.66 -0.80
C ALA A 31 -18.55 25.91 0.42
N ALA A 32 -19.38 25.73 1.44
CA ALA A 32 -19.00 24.94 2.61
C ALA A 32 -18.50 23.58 2.10
N PRO A 33 -17.28 23.15 2.48
CA PRO A 33 -16.77 21.87 2.03
C PRO A 33 -17.67 20.74 2.54
N LEU A 34 -17.43 19.51 2.08
CA LEU A 34 -18.11 18.32 2.60
C LEU A 34 -18.13 18.44 4.14
N LYS A 35 -19.32 18.51 4.74
CA LYS A 35 -19.44 18.55 6.21
C LYS A 35 -19.01 17.17 6.72
N ASP A 36 -17.75 17.06 7.10
CA ASP A 36 -17.08 15.88 7.63
C ASP A 36 -17.30 14.61 6.79
N GLY A 37 -16.57 14.49 5.68
CA GLY A 37 -16.73 13.37 4.74
C GLY A 37 -15.46 13.05 3.97
N GLU A 38 -15.41 11.86 3.39
CA GLU A 38 -14.33 11.42 2.51
C GLU A 38 -14.93 10.82 1.23
N LEU A 39 -14.62 11.41 0.08
CA LEU A 39 -14.90 10.84 -1.23
C LEU A 39 -13.67 10.08 -1.74
N ARG A 40 -13.89 8.85 -2.20
CA ARG A 40 -12.92 8.09 -2.99
C ARG A 40 -13.32 8.16 -4.45
N VAL A 41 -12.55 8.92 -5.22
CA VAL A 41 -12.78 9.18 -6.63
C VAL A 41 -11.91 8.24 -7.46
N ARG A 42 -12.51 7.50 -8.39
CA ARG A 42 -11.80 6.74 -9.42
C ARG A 42 -11.72 7.60 -10.67
N LEU A 43 -10.50 7.86 -11.14
CA LEU A 43 -10.18 8.65 -12.33
C LEU A 43 -9.76 7.68 -13.45
N GLY A 44 -10.69 7.37 -14.36
CA GLY A 44 -10.50 6.31 -15.36
C GLY A 44 -10.21 4.94 -14.72
N ASP A 45 -9.29 4.18 -15.31
CA ASP A 45 -9.01 2.80 -14.87
C ASP A 45 -7.80 2.64 -13.94
N TYR A 46 -7.00 3.69 -13.76
CA TYR A 46 -5.66 3.55 -13.16
C TYR A 46 -5.47 4.29 -11.85
N TRP A 47 -6.28 5.31 -11.57
CA TRP A 47 -6.03 6.23 -10.47
C TRP A 47 -7.20 6.31 -9.51
N THR A 48 -6.88 6.34 -8.23
CA THR A 48 -7.82 6.70 -7.17
C THR A 48 -7.36 7.99 -6.50
N MET A 49 -8.29 8.88 -6.19
CA MET A 49 -8.05 10.13 -5.49
C MET A 49 -8.90 10.19 -4.22
N ARG A 50 -8.31 10.67 -3.13
CA ARG A 50 -8.96 10.88 -1.83
C ARG A 50 -9.27 12.37 -1.65
N LEU A 51 -10.55 12.72 -1.58
CA LEU A 51 -10.99 14.07 -1.22
C LEU A 51 -11.67 14.00 0.14
N ALA A 52 -11.04 14.55 1.18
CA ALA A 52 -11.59 14.55 2.53
C ALA A 52 -11.68 15.96 3.10
N SER A 53 -12.74 16.22 3.85
CA SER A 53 -12.95 17.47 4.59
C SER A 53 -13.25 17.16 6.04
N ARG A 54 -12.74 17.99 6.94
CA ARG A 54 -12.91 17.93 8.40
C ARG A 54 -13.09 19.32 8.97
N ASP A 55 -14.05 19.49 9.87
CA ASP A 55 -14.36 20.75 10.55
C ASP A 55 -14.54 21.92 9.58
N GLY A 56 -15.08 21.62 8.39
CA GLY A 56 -15.24 22.62 7.34
C GLY A 56 -13.95 23.02 6.63
N ALA A 57 -12.88 22.22 6.67
CA ALA A 57 -11.62 22.43 5.97
C ALA A 57 -11.19 21.19 5.18
N TRP A 58 -10.64 21.40 3.98
CA TRP A 58 -10.09 20.30 3.17
C TRP A 58 -8.81 19.74 3.80
N GLU A 59 -8.68 18.42 3.78
CA GLU A 59 -7.43 17.73 4.06
C GLU A 59 -6.55 17.69 2.80
N PRO A 60 -5.24 17.41 2.95
CA PRO A 60 -4.40 17.09 1.82
C PRO A 60 -5.01 15.97 0.97
N VAL A 61 -5.00 16.18 -0.34
CA VAL A 61 -5.50 15.25 -1.35
C VAL A 61 -4.41 14.26 -1.68
N THR A 62 -4.76 12.98 -1.76
CA THR A 62 -3.87 11.94 -2.31
C THR A 62 -4.41 11.46 -3.64
N ARG A 63 -3.51 11.23 -4.60
CA ARG A 63 -3.78 10.49 -5.84
C ARG A 63 -2.83 9.33 -5.89
N ALA A 64 -3.36 8.12 -5.97
CA ALA A 64 -2.55 6.92 -5.92
C ALA A 64 -2.94 5.95 -7.03
N ARG A 65 -1.95 5.21 -7.52
CA ARG A 65 -2.19 4.04 -8.35
C ARG A 65 -2.34 2.84 -7.44
N PRO A 66 -3.49 2.15 -7.44
CA PRO A 66 -3.71 1.13 -6.43
C PRO A 66 -3.08 -0.23 -6.78
N SER A 67 -2.00 -0.23 -7.56
CA SER A 67 -1.09 -1.38 -7.74
C SER A 67 0.39 -0.95 -7.86
N PHE A 68 0.74 0.29 -7.50
CA PHE A 68 2.10 0.82 -7.67
C PHE A 68 2.53 1.69 -6.49
N LYS A 69 3.84 1.88 -6.35
CA LYS A 69 4.51 2.76 -5.37
C LYS A 69 4.09 4.25 -5.41
N GLN A 70 3.39 4.67 -6.47
CA GLN A 70 3.13 6.09 -6.71
C GLN A 70 1.91 6.59 -5.95
N VAL A 71 2.19 7.49 -5.02
CA VAL A 71 1.22 8.32 -4.31
C VAL A 71 1.67 9.76 -4.46
N ASP A 72 0.86 10.56 -5.14
CA ASP A 72 1.02 11.99 -5.27
C ASP A 72 0.17 12.69 -4.21
N VAL A 73 0.65 13.83 -3.72
CA VAL A 73 -0.01 14.60 -2.66
C VAL A 73 -0.19 16.05 -3.12
N GLY A 74 -1.30 16.66 -2.72
CA GLY A 74 -1.53 18.07 -2.93
C GLY A 74 -2.79 18.56 -2.24
N TYR A 75 -3.49 19.51 -2.84
CA TYR A 75 -4.50 20.31 -2.16
C TYR A 75 -5.69 20.62 -3.06
N VAL A 76 -6.85 20.82 -2.42
CA VAL A 76 -8.01 21.43 -3.08
C VAL A 76 -7.74 22.94 -3.18
N SER A 77 -7.63 23.43 -4.41
CA SER A 77 -7.41 24.86 -4.68
C SER A 77 -8.70 25.66 -4.83
N ALA A 78 -9.79 25.01 -5.23
CA ALA A 78 -11.11 25.59 -5.29
C ALA A 78 -12.18 24.50 -5.16
N SER A 79 -13.32 24.84 -4.58
CA SER A 79 -14.50 23.96 -4.57
C SER A 79 -15.80 24.79 -4.58
N SER A 80 -16.82 24.31 -5.27
CA SER A 80 -18.15 24.91 -5.29
C SER A 80 -19.26 23.84 -5.45
N GLY A 81 -20.51 24.24 -5.25
CA GLY A 81 -21.68 23.37 -5.43
C GLY A 81 -22.26 22.83 -4.12
N SER A 82 -22.83 21.62 -4.18
CA SER A 82 -23.48 20.92 -3.07
C SER A 82 -23.12 19.42 -3.08
N LEU A 83 -23.60 18.65 -2.09
CA LEU A 83 -23.47 17.18 -2.09
C LEU A 83 -24.15 16.51 -3.30
N GLU A 84 -25.14 17.16 -3.92
CA GLU A 84 -25.81 16.62 -5.10
C GLU A 84 -25.01 16.90 -6.38
N LYS A 85 -24.24 18.00 -6.40
CA LYS A 85 -23.35 18.36 -7.51
C LYS A 85 -22.14 19.13 -6.98
N LEU A 86 -20.98 18.49 -6.99
CA LEU A 86 -19.73 19.03 -6.46
C LEU A 86 -18.76 19.37 -7.60
N ILE A 87 -18.18 20.57 -7.57
CA ILE A 87 -17.12 21.00 -8.51
C ILE A 87 -15.87 21.24 -7.69
N VAL A 88 -14.75 20.58 -8.03
CA VAL A 88 -13.50 20.65 -7.27
C VAL A 88 -12.32 20.82 -8.21
N SER A 89 -11.45 21.78 -7.90
CA SER A 89 -10.15 21.95 -8.55
C SER A 89 -9.03 21.51 -7.60
N VAL A 90 -8.28 20.49 -8.00
CA VAL A 90 -7.19 19.89 -7.22
C VAL A 90 -5.87 20.19 -7.88
N GLN A 91 -4.85 20.49 -7.09
CA GLN A 91 -3.47 20.61 -7.55
C GLN A 91 -2.62 19.59 -6.80
N LEU A 92 -1.81 18.83 -7.54
CA LEU A 92 -0.96 17.77 -7.00
C LEU A 92 0.48 18.02 -7.41
N ARG A 93 1.39 17.66 -6.51
CA ARG A 93 2.81 17.48 -6.82
C ARG A 93 3.06 16.00 -7.11
N ARG A 94 3.61 15.70 -8.29
CA ARG A 94 4.07 14.35 -8.63
C ARG A 94 5.40 14.08 -7.95
N ASP A 95 5.42 13.00 -7.19
CA ASP A 95 6.66 12.42 -6.69
C ASP A 95 7.26 11.57 -7.80
N GLY A 96 8.49 11.88 -8.22
CA GLY A 96 9.23 11.04 -9.16
C GLY A 96 10.70 11.45 -9.21
N ALA A 97 11.59 10.47 -9.36
CA ALA A 97 12.95 10.74 -9.81
C ALA A 97 12.92 11.10 -11.31
N GLY A 98 13.65 12.14 -11.71
CA GLY A 98 13.82 12.53 -13.11
C GLY A 98 12.59 13.20 -13.76
N SER A 99 12.25 12.85 -15.01
CA SER A 99 11.25 13.55 -15.86
C SER A 99 9.79 13.42 -15.43
N ASN A 100 9.49 12.67 -14.37
CA ASN A 100 8.12 12.45 -13.88
C ASN A 100 7.72 13.37 -12.72
N ALA A 101 8.67 14.12 -12.15
CA ALA A 101 8.37 15.20 -11.21
C ALA A 101 7.64 16.35 -11.92
N GLY A 102 6.73 17.03 -11.22
CA GLY A 102 5.98 18.16 -11.77
C GLY A 102 4.62 18.35 -11.13
N PHE A 103 3.78 19.18 -11.73
CA PHE A 103 2.46 19.51 -11.22
C PHE A 103 1.35 18.88 -12.07
N VAL A 104 0.26 18.50 -11.41
CA VAL A 104 -0.98 18.07 -12.07
C VAL A 104 -2.14 18.82 -11.50
N PHE A 105 -3.01 19.28 -12.38
CA PHE A 105 -4.22 19.98 -12.03
C PHE A 105 -5.41 19.16 -12.50
N TYR A 106 -6.43 19.04 -11.66
CA TYR A 106 -7.68 18.37 -11.99
C TYR A 106 -8.82 19.33 -11.76
N ASP A 107 -9.62 19.58 -12.79
CA ASP A 107 -10.95 20.18 -12.65
C ASP A 107 -11.99 19.08 -12.75
N MET A 108 -12.72 18.82 -11.66
CA MET A 108 -13.67 17.72 -11.54
C MET A 108 -15.08 18.24 -11.33
N THR A 109 -16.05 17.60 -11.98
CA THR A 109 -17.48 17.78 -11.72
C THR A 109 -18.08 16.43 -11.37
N LEU A 110 -18.64 16.31 -10.16
CA LEU A 110 -19.28 15.10 -9.65
C LEU A 110 -20.77 15.35 -9.42
N ALA A 111 -21.62 14.40 -9.79
CA ALA A 111 -23.05 14.42 -9.54
C ALA A 111 -23.46 13.14 -8.79
N ARG A 112 -24.23 13.31 -7.71
CA ARG A 112 -24.68 12.19 -6.88
C ARG A 112 -25.81 11.43 -7.56
N LYS A 113 -25.80 10.11 -7.42
CA LYS A 113 -26.83 9.18 -7.88
C LYS A 113 -27.80 8.83 -6.76
N ALA A 114 -28.94 8.26 -7.16
CA ALA A 114 -29.93 7.73 -6.24
C ALA A 114 -29.38 6.62 -5.32
N ASP A 115 -28.37 5.86 -5.76
CA ASP A 115 -27.70 4.81 -4.96
C ASP A 115 -26.64 5.38 -3.99
N GLY A 116 -26.46 6.70 -3.94
CA GLY A 116 -25.48 7.39 -3.10
C GLY A 116 -24.06 7.45 -3.65
N THR A 117 -23.78 6.80 -4.78
CA THR A 117 -22.52 6.94 -5.53
C THR A 117 -22.52 8.22 -6.37
N TYR A 118 -21.38 8.55 -6.98
CA TYR A 118 -21.24 9.73 -7.84
C TYR A 118 -20.70 9.32 -9.21
N ASP A 119 -21.17 9.99 -10.25
CA ASP A 119 -20.56 9.97 -11.59
C ASP A 119 -20.13 11.39 -11.97
N GLY A 120 -19.20 11.51 -12.91
CA GLY A 120 -18.74 12.81 -13.33
C GLY A 120 -17.71 12.80 -14.43
N THR A 121 -17.13 13.97 -14.64
CA THR A 121 -16.04 14.20 -15.60
C THR A 121 -14.89 14.92 -14.93
N PHE A 122 -13.69 14.76 -15.48
CA PHE A 122 -12.52 15.54 -15.11
C PHE A 122 -11.78 16.06 -16.33
N VAL A 123 -11.05 17.16 -16.13
CA VAL A 123 -9.99 17.64 -17.02
C VAL A 123 -8.69 17.61 -16.23
N GLU A 124 -7.76 16.73 -16.62
CA GLU A 124 -6.39 16.72 -16.13
C GLU A 124 -5.56 17.70 -16.96
N THR A 125 -4.80 18.59 -16.32
CA THR A 125 -3.76 19.41 -16.96
C THR A 125 -2.40 19.06 -16.37
N ALA A 126 -1.47 18.61 -17.20
CA ALA A 126 -0.09 18.29 -16.80
C ALA A 126 0.90 18.63 -17.92
N GLY A 127 1.97 19.36 -17.61
CA GLY A 127 2.97 19.78 -18.60
C GLY A 127 2.36 20.52 -19.80
N GLY A 128 1.38 21.38 -19.54
CA GLY A 128 0.61 22.12 -20.56
C GLY A 128 -0.38 21.29 -21.39
N LYS A 129 -0.42 19.97 -21.24
CA LYS A 129 -1.34 19.07 -21.96
C LYS A 129 -2.61 18.86 -21.15
N LYS A 130 -3.76 18.82 -21.84
CA LYS A 130 -5.07 18.52 -21.26
C LYS A 130 -5.55 17.13 -21.66
N VAL A 131 -6.10 16.40 -20.70
CA VAL A 131 -6.73 15.09 -20.90
C VAL A 131 -8.08 15.13 -20.21
N GLU A 132 -9.14 14.84 -20.96
CA GLU A 132 -10.50 14.73 -20.43
C GLU A 132 -10.84 13.28 -20.15
N GLY A 133 -11.65 13.03 -19.12
CA GLY A 133 -12.08 11.68 -18.78
C GLY A 133 -13.31 11.64 -17.89
N THR A 134 -13.80 10.43 -17.65
CA THR A 134 -14.91 10.17 -16.73
C THR A 134 -14.40 9.73 -15.36
N LEU A 135 -15.16 10.03 -14.32
CA LEU A 135 -14.90 9.57 -12.97
C LEU A 135 -16.13 8.94 -12.33
N THR A 136 -15.89 8.15 -11.30
CA THR A 136 -16.93 7.72 -10.35
C THR A 136 -16.42 7.96 -8.94
N ALA A 137 -17.28 8.24 -7.98
CA ALA A 137 -16.87 8.33 -6.59
C ALA A 137 -17.83 7.64 -5.63
N VAL A 138 -17.30 7.23 -4.47
CA VAL A 138 -18.08 6.74 -3.35
C VAL A 138 -17.81 7.60 -2.12
N LEU A 139 -18.87 7.92 -1.39
CA LEU A 139 -18.76 8.57 -0.09
C LEU A 139 -18.48 7.51 0.97
N ASN A 140 -17.30 7.56 1.55
CA ASN A 140 -16.96 6.74 2.70
C ASN A 140 -17.74 7.22 3.93
N PRO A 141 -18.08 6.31 4.87
CA PRO A 141 -18.62 6.70 6.17
C PRO A 141 -17.70 7.72 6.85
N ALA A 142 -18.29 8.63 7.61
CA ALA A 142 -17.49 9.53 8.44
C ALA A 142 -16.67 8.69 9.45
N PRO A 143 -15.37 8.95 9.61
CA PRO A 143 -14.58 8.43 10.71
C PRO A 143 -15.26 8.72 12.03
N LYS A 144 -15.21 7.75 12.91
CA LYS A 144 -15.55 7.95 14.31
C LYS A 144 -14.45 8.76 14.96
N ASP A 145 -14.83 9.81 15.68
CA ASP A 145 -13.90 10.57 16.52
C ASP A 145 -13.66 9.83 17.83
N PHE A 146 -12.40 9.64 18.19
CA PHE A 146 -11.97 9.00 19.44
C PHE A 146 -11.33 9.99 20.41
N GLY A 147 -10.96 11.18 19.94
CA GLY A 147 -10.34 12.24 20.72
C GLY A 147 -9.71 13.30 19.83
N PRO A 148 -9.16 14.38 20.40
CA PRO A 148 -8.48 15.40 19.62
C PRO A 148 -7.18 14.85 19.03
N ALA A 149 -6.85 15.26 17.80
CA ALA A 149 -5.52 15.05 17.23
C ALA A 149 -4.42 15.68 18.12
N VAL A 150 -3.19 15.21 17.96
CA VAL A 150 -2.04 15.71 18.73
C VAL A 150 -1.76 17.17 18.43
N GLY A 151 -1.31 17.92 19.44
CA GLY A 151 -0.85 19.29 19.28
C GLY A 151 0.51 19.39 18.58
N ALA A 152 0.87 20.60 18.16
CA ALA A 152 2.23 20.88 17.70
C ALA A 152 3.23 20.64 18.83
N ASN A 153 4.34 19.97 18.51
CA ASN A 153 5.41 19.62 19.47
C ASN A 153 4.96 18.84 20.73
N GLU A 154 3.79 18.19 20.72
CA GLU A 154 3.36 17.34 21.82
C GLU A 154 4.11 16.01 21.85
N TYR A 155 4.84 15.68 22.92
CA TYR A 155 5.46 14.36 23.11
C TYR A 155 5.29 13.88 24.56
N PRO A 156 5.20 12.57 24.82
CA PRO A 156 5.01 11.49 23.84
C PRO A 156 3.63 11.56 23.15
N ARG A 157 3.51 10.92 21.97
CA ARG A 157 2.30 10.93 21.14
C ARG A 157 1.97 9.60 20.45
N LEU A 158 2.91 8.66 20.39
CA LEU A 158 2.74 7.41 19.64
C LEU A 158 2.17 6.31 20.53
N LEU A 159 2.95 5.85 21.51
CA LEU A 159 2.55 4.76 22.41
C LEU A 159 1.64 5.23 23.54
N MET A 160 1.74 6.50 23.93
CA MET A 160 0.95 7.14 24.97
C MET A 160 0.99 8.66 24.77
N ARG A 161 0.06 9.38 25.37
CA ARG A 161 0.07 10.85 25.47
C ARG A 161 0.40 11.28 26.89
N LYS A 162 0.80 12.54 27.07
CA LYS A 162 0.96 13.15 28.41
C LYS A 162 -0.31 13.07 29.24
N SER A 163 -1.49 13.16 28.61
CA SER A 163 -2.79 12.99 29.26
C SER A 163 -2.99 11.60 29.87
N ASP A 164 -2.26 10.59 29.39
CA ASP A 164 -2.40 9.21 29.84
C ASP A 164 -1.52 8.93 31.09
N LEU A 165 -0.55 9.80 31.39
CA LEU A 165 0.42 9.62 32.48
C LEU A 165 -0.22 9.42 33.86
N PRO A 166 -1.28 10.16 34.28
CA PRO A 166 -1.88 9.96 35.59
C PRO A 166 -2.37 8.52 35.80
N GLU A 167 -3.14 7.98 34.84
CA GLU A 167 -3.65 6.61 34.93
C GLU A 167 -2.53 5.57 34.75
N LEU A 168 -1.54 5.82 33.88
CA LEU A 168 -0.40 4.93 33.70
C LEU A 168 0.49 4.86 34.95
N ARG A 169 0.69 5.97 35.67
CA ARG A 169 1.43 5.99 36.95
C ARG A 169 0.68 5.26 38.06
N LYS A 170 -0.63 5.46 38.15
CA LYS A 170 -1.48 4.68 39.04
C LYS A 170 -1.41 3.18 38.74
N LYS A 171 -1.43 2.79 37.46
CA LYS A 171 -1.21 1.40 37.03
C LYS A 171 0.20 0.92 37.35
N PHE A 172 1.21 1.78 37.28
CA PHE A 172 2.60 1.48 37.62
C PHE A 172 2.81 1.14 39.10
N GLU A 173 1.97 1.67 39.99
CA GLU A 173 1.95 1.34 41.43
C GLU A 173 1.28 -0.01 41.74
N SER A 174 0.45 -0.53 40.83
CA SER A 174 -0.24 -1.82 41.00
C SER A 174 0.70 -3.03 40.93
N PRO A 175 0.26 -4.24 41.36
CA PRO A 175 0.98 -5.49 41.13
C PRO A 175 1.44 -5.68 39.68
N PHE A 176 0.60 -5.30 38.70
CA PHE A 176 0.96 -5.35 37.28
C PHE A 176 2.11 -4.39 36.93
N GLY A 177 2.09 -3.19 37.51
CA GLY A 177 3.16 -2.20 37.34
C GLY A 177 4.48 -2.61 38.00
N GLN A 178 4.41 -3.21 39.18
CA GLN A 178 5.61 -3.72 39.87
C GLN A 178 6.24 -4.89 39.10
N ALA A 179 5.44 -5.80 38.53
CA ALA A 179 5.95 -6.85 37.65
C ALA A 179 6.61 -6.27 36.37
N PHE A 180 6.02 -5.23 35.79
CA PHE A 180 6.65 -4.51 34.67
C PHE A 180 7.98 -3.87 35.08
N LEU A 181 8.04 -3.16 36.22
CA LEU A 181 9.25 -2.50 36.70
C LEU A 181 10.41 -3.48 36.92
N GLU A 182 10.14 -4.64 37.53
CA GLU A 182 11.15 -5.67 37.76
C GLU A 182 11.81 -6.14 36.46
N LYS A 183 11.01 -6.28 35.39
CA LYS A 183 11.53 -6.62 34.06
C LYS A 183 12.24 -5.43 33.42
N ALA A 184 11.59 -4.27 33.44
CA ALA A 184 12.02 -3.07 32.72
C ALA A 184 13.36 -2.52 33.24
N LYS A 185 13.63 -2.60 34.55
CA LYS A 185 14.87 -2.05 35.15
C LYS A 185 16.15 -2.74 34.67
N THR A 186 16.05 -3.95 34.13
CA THR A 186 17.16 -4.71 33.56
C THR A 186 17.22 -4.64 32.03
N SER A 187 16.28 -3.92 31.41
CA SER A 187 16.20 -3.82 29.96
C SER A 187 17.21 -2.79 29.42
N GLU A 188 17.88 -3.16 28.33
CA GLU A 188 18.69 -2.24 27.53
C GLU A 188 17.91 -1.70 26.31
N ASP A 189 16.65 -2.10 26.16
CA ASP A 189 15.82 -1.69 25.02
C ASP A 189 15.42 -0.21 25.15
N PRO A 190 15.66 0.62 24.11
CA PRO A 190 15.45 2.06 24.20
C PRO A 190 13.98 2.46 24.37
N ILE A 191 13.02 1.63 23.94
CA ILE A 191 11.59 1.90 24.11
C ILE A 191 11.20 1.68 25.57
N VAL A 192 11.65 0.57 26.16
CA VAL A 192 11.37 0.26 27.57
C VAL A 192 12.01 1.30 28.49
N LEU A 193 13.25 1.72 28.19
CA LEU A 193 13.93 2.80 28.89
C LEU A 193 13.19 4.14 28.75
N GLY A 194 12.72 4.48 27.54
CA GLY A 194 11.90 5.68 27.33
C GLY A 194 10.59 5.66 28.13
N LEU A 195 9.92 4.50 28.20
CA LEU A 195 8.70 4.35 28.99
C LEU A 195 8.98 4.47 30.50
N LEU A 196 10.08 3.91 31.00
CA LEU A 196 10.51 4.11 32.38
C LEU A 196 10.76 5.58 32.71
N TYR A 197 11.37 6.33 31.81
CA TYR A 197 11.52 7.78 31.98
C TYR A 197 10.16 8.47 32.12
N GLN A 198 9.19 8.17 31.26
CA GLN A 198 7.85 8.77 31.33
C GLN A 198 7.13 8.45 32.67
N LEU A 199 7.21 7.20 33.11
CA LEU A 199 6.55 6.74 34.33
C LEU A 199 7.21 7.29 35.60
N THR A 200 8.54 7.38 35.64
CA THR A 200 9.31 7.73 36.86
C THR A 200 9.78 9.18 36.92
N GLY A 201 9.93 9.85 35.78
CA GLY A 201 10.59 11.15 35.66
C GLY A 201 12.13 11.10 35.73
N ASP A 202 12.75 9.92 35.90
CA ASP A 202 14.20 9.80 36.05
C ASP A 202 14.92 9.86 34.69
N GLU A 203 15.59 10.99 34.43
CA GLU A 203 16.31 11.24 33.18
C GLU A 203 17.43 10.24 32.86
N LYS A 204 17.91 9.44 33.85
CA LYS A 204 18.92 8.42 33.58
C LYS A 204 18.43 7.40 32.55
N TYR A 205 17.12 7.13 32.52
CA TYR A 205 16.53 6.20 31.56
C TYR A 205 16.48 6.82 30.17
N ALA A 206 16.08 8.09 30.04
CA ALA A 206 16.13 8.81 28.76
C ALA A 206 17.56 8.91 28.21
N ARG A 207 18.56 9.20 29.05
CA ARG A 207 19.98 9.19 28.65
C ARG A 207 20.45 7.80 28.21
N SER A 208 19.96 6.74 28.86
CA SER A 208 20.30 5.37 28.47
C SER A 208 19.63 4.96 27.17
N ALA A 209 18.37 5.34 26.94
CA ALA A 209 17.70 5.19 25.66
C ALA A 209 18.48 5.91 24.54
N MET A 210 18.93 7.16 24.78
CA MET A 210 19.78 7.89 23.83
C MET A 210 21.06 7.12 23.50
N ARG A 211 21.76 6.56 24.51
CA ARG A 211 22.97 5.76 24.29
C ARG A 211 22.69 4.51 23.46
N ALA A 212 21.59 3.81 23.73
CA ALA A 212 21.18 2.64 22.97
C ALA A 212 20.88 3.00 21.50
N ILE A 213 20.20 4.12 21.24
CA ILE A 213 19.98 4.61 19.86
C ILE A 213 21.30 5.00 19.18
N LYS A 214 22.21 5.71 19.87
CA LYS A 214 23.54 6.06 19.31
C LYS A 214 24.40 4.84 18.98
N ALA A 215 24.18 3.72 19.67
CA ALA A 215 24.88 2.47 19.40
C ALA A 215 24.33 1.73 18.17
N MET A 216 23.16 2.11 17.65
CA MET A 216 22.63 1.57 16.40
C MET A 216 23.45 2.12 15.23
N LYS A 217 24.03 1.24 14.42
CA LYS A 217 24.93 1.63 13.32
C LYS A 217 24.23 2.38 12.19
N ASP A 218 22.92 2.14 12.01
CA ASP A 218 22.12 2.74 10.96
C ASP A 218 20.65 2.75 11.38
N ILE A 219 20.01 3.93 11.41
CA ILE A 219 18.55 4.07 11.67
C ILE A 219 17.74 3.25 10.66
N ASP A 220 18.31 3.02 9.48
CA ASP A 220 17.65 2.40 8.35
C ASP A 220 18.15 0.99 8.04
N GLY A 221 19.05 0.45 8.87
CA GLY A 221 19.62 -0.90 8.83
C GLY A 221 19.67 -1.53 7.43
N ASN A 222 20.83 -1.55 6.79
CA ASN A 222 21.06 -2.12 5.46
C ASN A 222 20.90 -3.66 5.36
N SER A 223 20.03 -4.29 6.16
CA SER A 223 19.87 -5.75 6.15
C SER A 223 19.13 -6.21 4.90
N THR A 224 19.86 -6.95 4.07
CA THR A 224 19.38 -7.75 2.94
C THR A 224 18.56 -8.97 3.37
N ALA A 225 18.11 -9.01 4.63
CA ALA A 225 17.59 -10.21 5.29
C ALA A 225 16.05 -10.28 5.24
N GLY A 226 15.52 -10.66 4.08
CA GLY A 226 14.17 -11.17 3.92
C GLY A 226 13.03 -10.22 4.31
N SER A 227 11.80 -10.65 4.06
CA SER A 227 10.59 -9.86 4.30
C SER A 227 10.27 -9.57 5.77
N GLY A 228 11.17 -9.85 6.72
CA GLY A 228 10.87 -9.77 8.16
C GLY A 228 11.68 -8.71 8.89
N GLU A 229 12.94 -8.48 8.50
CA GLU A 229 13.86 -7.66 9.31
C GLU A 229 13.87 -6.18 8.94
N ILE A 230 13.35 -5.83 7.76
CA ILE A 230 13.33 -4.46 7.27
C ILE A 230 12.43 -3.59 8.16
N GLY A 231 12.98 -2.48 8.62
CA GLY A 231 12.21 -1.44 9.30
C GLY A 231 12.01 -1.63 10.81
N HIS A 232 12.52 -2.70 11.41
CA HIS A 232 12.52 -2.83 12.87
C HIS A 232 13.25 -1.68 13.56
N THR A 233 14.43 -1.32 13.04
CA THR A 233 15.25 -0.25 13.63
C THR A 233 14.55 1.09 13.56
N ILE A 234 13.93 1.46 12.43
CA ILE A 234 13.26 2.77 12.31
C ILE A 234 12.05 2.87 13.25
N VAL A 235 11.31 1.77 13.46
CA VAL A 235 10.22 1.74 14.44
C VAL A 235 10.76 1.87 15.86
N ASN A 236 11.82 1.15 16.21
CA ASN A 236 12.42 1.24 17.54
C ASN A 236 12.96 2.65 17.83
N VAL A 237 13.63 3.27 16.85
CA VAL A 237 14.08 4.66 16.92
C VAL A 237 12.88 5.57 17.10
N ALA A 238 11.82 5.42 16.29
CA ALA A 238 10.66 6.30 16.35
C ALA A 238 9.96 6.25 17.72
N LEU A 239 9.71 5.06 18.26
CA LEU A 239 9.05 4.90 19.56
C LEU A 239 9.94 5.36 20.73
N ALA A 240 11.26 5.13 20.66
CA ALA A 240 12.18 5.60 21.70
C ALA A 240 12.34 7.12 21.71
N VAL A 241 12.44 7.74 20.52
CA VAL A 241 12.46 9.20 20.35
C VAL A 241 11.18 9.79 20.91
N ASP A 242 10.01 9.27 20.54
CA ASP A 242 8.71 9.73 21.06
C ASP A 242 8.68 9.81 22.59
N LEU A 243 9.16 8.74 23.24
CA LEU A 243 9.13 8.60 24.69
C LEU A 243 10.21 9.42 25.41
N SER A 244 11.30 9.79 24.75
CA SER A 244 12.49 10.33 25.44
C SER A 244 12.94 11.70 24.95
N CYS A 245 12.41 12.20 23.83
CA CYS A 245 12.95 13.38 23.15
C CYS A 245 12.94 14.62 24.04
N GLU A 246 12.00 14.80 24.97
CA GLU A 246 11.97 16.00 25.81
C GLU A 246 13.20 16.12 26.72
N ALA A 247 13.81 15.00 27.11
CA ALA A 247 15.01 14.95 27.96
C ALA A 247 16.33 14.89 27.17
N TRP A 248 16.29 14.92 25.84
CA TRP A 248 17.50 14.86 25.00
C TRP A 248 18.00 16.25 24.61
N PRO A 249 19.32 16.42 24.39
CA PRO A 249 19.89 17.65 23.86
C PRO A 249 19.22 18.10 22.55
N ALA A 250 18.97 19.40 22.40
CA ALA A 250 18.21 19.94 21.26
C ALA A 250 18.84 19.61 19.90
N ASP A 251 20.16 19.76 19.79
CA ASP A 251 20.97 19.45 18.62
C ASP A 251 20.84 17.97 18.20
N TYR A 252 20.84 17.05 19.16
CA TYR A 252 20.68 15.63 18.90
C TYR A 252 19.26 15.28 18.42
N ARG A 253 18.23 15.94 18.97
CA ARG A 253 16.85 15.74 18.49
C ARG A 253 16.71 16.22 17.07
N GLU A 254 17.20 17.42 16.79
CA GLU A 254 17.18 18.02 15.46
C GLU A 254 17.94 17.15 14.45
N SER A 255 19.06 16.54 14.83
CA SER A 255 19.79 15.62 13.95
C SER A 255 18.96 14.39 13.58
N ILE A 256 18.24 13.79 14.54
CA ILE A 256 17.36 12.64 14.28
C ILE A 256 16.19 13.05 13.38
N PHE A 257 15.50 14.15 13.67
CA PHE A 257 14.38 14.61 12.83
C PHE A 257 14.84 14.94 11.41
N ARG A 258 16.02 15.54 11.25
CA ARG A 258 16.63 15.80 9.95
C ARG A 258 16.94 14.50 9.19
N GLU A 259 17.45 13.50 9.89
CA GLU A 259 17.74 12.18 9.31
C GLU A 259 16.46 11.42 8.91
N LEU A 260 15.41 11.45 9.74
CA LEU A 260 14.12 10.86 9.39
C LEU A 260 13.51 11.56 8.16
N LYS A 261 13.53 12.90 8.13
CA LYS A 261 13.05 13.69 6.98
C LYS A 261 13.79 13.35 5.69
N SER A 262 15.10 13.10 5.72
CA SER A 262 15.86 12.78 4.52
C SER A 262 15.65 11.35 4.03
N ARG A 263 15.45 10.38 4.93
CA ARG A 263 15.38 8.95 4.58
C ARG A 263 13.96 8.45 4.27
N LEU A 264 12.95 8.96 4.99
CA LEU A 264 11.57 8.48 4.86
C LEU A 264 11.01 8.62 3.43
N PRO A 265 11.24 9.71 2.68
CA PRO A 265 10.75 9.82 1.30
C PRO A 265 11.24 8.68 0.39
N GLN A 266 12.49 8.25 0.54
CA GLN A 266 13.06 7.13 -0.22
C GLN A 266 12.39 5.81 0.17
N ARG A 267 12.18 5.57 1.48
CA ARG A 267 11.48 4.37 1.98
C ARG A 267 10.01 4.31 1.58
N GLN A 268 9.37 5.45 1.37
CA GLN A 268 8.02 5.55 0.83
C GLN A 268 7.97 5.34 -0.69
N TRP A 269 9.12 5.27 -1.37
CA TRP A 269 9.20 5.07 -2.81
C TRP A 269 9.65 3.66 -3.18
N ASP A 270 10.63 3.11 -2.47
CA ASP A 270 11.34 1.91 -2.90
C ASP A 270 11.30 0.79 -1.85
N LEU A 271 10.95 -0.41 -2.30
CA LEU A 271 11.24 -1.65 -1.61
C LEU A 271 12.69 -1.97 -1.99
N LEU A 272 13.65 -1.64 -1.10
CA LEU A 272 15.11 -1.73 -1.33
C LEU A 272 15.65 -3.17 -1.58
N ILE A 273 14.84 -4.06 -2.16
CA ILE A 273 15.12 -5.45 -2.45
C ILE A 273 14.61 -5.75 -3.87
N GLU A 274 15.52 -6.20 -4.74
CA GLU A 274 15.25 -6.45 -6.17
C GLU A 274 14.12 -7.47 -6.45
N HIS A 275 13.87 -8.40 -5.53
CA HIS A 275 12.82 -9.43 -5.68
C HIS A 275 11.52 -9.12 -4.93
N ALA A 276 11.42 -7.95 -4.27
CA ALA A 276 10.23 -7.56 -3.54
C ALA A 276 9.13 -7.10 -4.52
N ASN A 277 7.91 -7.60 -4.32
CA ASN A 277 6.76 -7.13 -5.09
C ASN A 277 6.05 -5.99 -4.34
N TYR A 278 5.52 -5.04 -5.10
CA TYR A 278 4.86 -3.83 -4.58
C TYR A 278 3.37 -4.01 -4.30
N ASN A 279 2.86 -5.24 -4.34
CA ASN A 279 1.45 -5.45 -4.08
C ASN A 279 1.12 -5.13 -2.62
N GLN A 280 0.00 -4.44 -2.39
CA GLN A 280 -0.37 -3.98 -1.06
C GLN A 280 -0.69 -5.12 -0.10
N ALA A 281 -1.02 -6.32 -0.60
CA ALA A 281 -1.19 -7.49 0.26
C ALA A 281 0.14 -8.16 0.66
N SER A 282 1.28 -7.80 0.05
CA SER A 282 2.53 -8.52 0.22
C SER A 282 3.23 -8.28 1.55
N ASN A 283 3.90 -9.33 2.02
CA ASN A 283 4.84 -9.39 3.11
C ASN A 283 6.02 -8.41 2.98
N TYR A 284 6.32 -7.88 1.80
CA TYR A 284 7.33 -6.82 1.65
C TYR A 284 6.74 -5.44 1.91
N TYR A 285 5.45 -5.24 1.58
CA TYR A 285 4.77 -3.96 1.68
C TYR A 285 4.65 -3.50 3.13
N GLY A 286 4.19 -4.38 4.02
CA GLY A 286 4.00 -4.07 5.44
C GLY A 286 5.27 -3.62 6.16
N PRO A 287 6.35 -4.42 6.16
CA PRO A 287 7.65 -4.07 6.72
C PRO A 287 8.28 -2.83 6.12
N ALA A 288 8.20 -2.59 4.81
CA ALA A 288 8.79 -1.40 4.22
C ALA A 288 7.94 -0.13 4.48
N PHE A 289 6.71 -0.09 3.99
CA PHE A 289 5.88 1.11 4.06
C PHE A 289 5.25 1.29 5.45
N GLY A 290 4.90 0.21 6.14
CA GLY A 290 4.34 0.26 7.50
C GLY A 290 5.35 0.73 8.55
N SER A 291 6.59 0.28 8.49
CA SER A 291 7.63 0.76 9.42
C SER A 291 7.95 2.24 9.19
N ALA A 292 8.08 2.67 7.93
CA ALA A 292 8.25 4.07 7.57
C ALA A 292 7.05 4.89 8.05
N ALA A 293 5.83 4.41 7.83
CA ALA A 293 4.60 5.07 8.27
C ALA A 293 4.58 5.32 9.77
N VAL A 294 4.98 4.35 10.60
CA VAL A 294 5.09 4.54 12.06
C VAL A 294 6.01 5.71 12.40
N ALA A 295 7.17 5.81 11.75
CA ALA A 295 8.11 6.90 11.98
C ALA A 295 7.60 8.25 11.46
N THR A 296 6.79 8.28 10.39
CA THR A 296 6.19 9.54 9.92
C THR A 296 5.30 10.21 10.97
N LEU A 297 4.66 9.46 11.88
CA LEU A 297 3.78 10.03 12.91
C LEU A 297 4.54 10.96 13.89
N LEU A 298 5.86 10.80 14.03
CA LEU A 298 6.71 11.77 14.75
C LEU A 298 6.75 13.13 14.06
N LEU A 299 6.63 13.16 12.73
CA LEU A 299 6.75 14.38 11.93
C LEU A 299 5.46 15.21 11.90
N LYS A 300 4.35 14.66 12.39
CA LYS A 300 3.05 15.34 12.37
C LYS A 300 3.09 16.65 13.15
N ASN A 301 2.52 17.72 12.61
CA ASN A 301 2.45 19.04 13.25
C ASN A 301 3.82 19.61 13.68
N LEU A 302 4.92 19.19 13.03
CA LEU A 302 6.21 19.87 13.21
C LEU A 302 6.16 21.23 12.51
N PRO A 303 6.71 22.30 13.11
CA PRO A 303 6.84 23.58 12.43
C PRO A 303 7.90 23.49 11.32
N GLY A 304 7.71 24.27 10.25
CA GLY A 304 8.63 24.35 9.13
C GLY A 304 8.67 25.72 8.46
N PRO A 305 9.67 25.97 7.60
CA PRO A 305 9.79 27.22 6.88
C PRO A 305 8.60 27.44 5.92
N ALA A 306 8.34 28.69 5.57
CA ALA A 306 7.37 29.01 4.53
C ALA A 306 7.80 28.41 3.18
N PRO A 307 6.85 27.98 2.32
CA PRO A 307 7.16 27.52 0.97
C PRO A 307 7.95 28.57 0.19
N VAL A 308 9.00 28.12 -0.52
CA VAL A 308 9.88 29.00 -1.30
C VAL A 308 9.24 29.26 -2.66
N GLU A 309 9.16 30.53 -3.05
CA GLU A 309 8.64 30.92 -4.37
C GLU A 309 9.53 30.31 -5.48
N PRO A 310 8.95 29.66 -6.50
CA PRO A 310 9.73 29.06 -7.57
C PRO A 310 10.52 30.14 -8.31
N ALA A 311 11.84 29.97 -8.44
CA ALA A 311 12.64 30.99 -9.11
C ALA A 311 12.25 31.11 -10.60
N LYS A 312 12.15 32.36 -11.07
CA LYS A 312 11.73 32.71 -12.44
C LYS A 312 12.71 32.12 -13.45
N PRO A 313 12.28 31.32 -14.45
CA PRO A 313 13.16 30.84 -15.52
C PRO A 313 13.59 31.98 -16.44
N LEU A 314 14.63 31.76 -17.25
CA LEU A 314 15.19 32.81 -18.12
C LEU A 314 14.12 33.43 -19.01
N ALA A 315 13.26 32.61 -19.62
CA ALA A 315 12.19 33.06 -20.51
C ALA A 315 11.18 34.03 -19.85
N VAL A 316 11.03 33.99 -18.53
CA VAL A 316 10.20 34.92 -17.75
C VAL A 316 10.99 36.17 -17.36
N ARG A 317 12.29 36.03 -17.07
CA ARG A 317 13.16 37.16 -16.70
C ARG A 317 13.54 38.03 -17.89
N ARG A 318 13.67 37.44 -19.09
CA ARG A 318 14.08 38.11 -20.34
C ARG A 318 13.21 37.65 -21.51
N ALA A 319 12.50 38.59 -22.14
CA ALA A 319 11.58 38.29 -23.23
C ALA A 319 12.27 37.73 -24.48
N ASP A 320 13.53 38.12 -24.73
CA ASP A 320 14.35 37.65 -25.86
C ASP A 320 15.22 36.43 -25.52
N CYS A 321 15.23 35.99 -24.25
CA CYS A 321 16.10 34.93 -23.72
C CYS A 321 17.58 35.11 -24.08
N ARG A 322 18.00 36.35 -24.38
CA ARG A 322 19.36 36.64 -24.84
C ARG A 322 20.28 36.83 -23.66
N ILE A 323 21.40 36.11 -23.62
CA ILE A 323 22.47 36.32 -22.64
C ILE A 323 23.65 36.92 -23.41
N PRO A 324 24.07 38.16 -23.10
CA PRO A 324 25.24 38.74 -23.74
C PRO A 324 26.52 38.07 -23.22
N PRO A 325 27.61 38.04 -24.01
CA PRO A 325 28.90 37.56 -23.55
C PRO A 325 29.42 38.47 -22.42
N ALA A 326 30.33 37.95 -21.62
CA ALA A 326 31.02 38.74 -20.60
C ALA A 326 31.90 39.77 -21.29
N ALA A 327 31.40 41.01 -21.38
CA ALA A 327 32.14 42.13 -21.96
C ALA A 327 33.48 42.28 -21.21
N ASP A 328 34.57 42.37 -21.98
CA ASP A 328 35.92 42.58 -21.47
C ASP A 328 36.45 41.51 -20.50
N TYR A 329 35.82 40.34 -20.42
CA TYR A 329 36.28 39.25 -19.56
C TYR A 329 37.31 38.35 -20.24
N THR A 330 38.52 38.37 -19.69
CA THR A 330 39.58 37.41 -20.00
C THR A 330 39.73 36.44 -18.83
N PRO A 331 39.63 35.11 -19.05
CA PRO A 331 39.80 34.13 -17.98
C PRO A 331 41.18 34.29 -17.30
N PRO A 332 41.23 34.35 -15.96
CA PRO A 332 42.50 34.36 -15.22
C PRO A 332 43.33 33.10 -15.49
N GLN A 333 44.63 33.16 -15.14
CA GLN A 333 45.52 32.02 -15.31
C GLN A 333 44.97 30.75 -14.63
N GLY A 334 44.96 29.65 -15.38
CA GLY A 334 44.48 28.34 -14.90
C GLY A 334 42.96 28.15 -14.95
N VAL A 335 42.18 29.16 -15.36
CA VAL A 335 40.77 29.00 -15.71
C VAL A 335 40.65 28.57 -17.18
N PRO A 336 39.99 27.44 -17.49
CA PRO A 336 39.86 26.98 -18.87
C PRO A 336 39.01 27.91 -19.75
N LEU A 337 39.49 28.16 -20.98
CA LEU A 337 38.73 28.77 -22.06
C LEU A 337 38.48 27.71 -23.14
N VAL A 338 37.26 27.18 -23.19
CA VAL A 338 36.92 26.03 -24.03
C VAL A 338 35.95 26.41 -25.14
N PRO A 339 36.11 25.90 -26.37
CA PRO A 339 35.18 26.19 -27.46
C PRO A 339 33.78 25.64 -27.16
N LEU A 340 32.74 26.43 -27.43
CA LEU A 340 31.35 25.98 -27.37
C LEU A 340 31.04 25.14 -28.61
N VAL A 341 31.13 23.81 -28.47
CA VAL A 341 30.77 22.86 -29.51
C VAL A 341 29.37 22.31 -29.23
N SER A 342 28.52 22.34 -30.25
CA SER A 342 27.14 21.88 -30.15
C SER A 342 27.06 20.44 -29.65
N ASP A 343 26.17 20.17 -28.70
CA ASP A 343 25.93 18.85 -28.11
C ASP A 343 27.21 18.13 -27.65
N THR A 344 28.18 18.90 -27.13
CA THR A 344 29.47 18.40 -26.63
C THR A 344 29.75 18.98 -25.23
N LEU A 345 30.45 18.20 -24.39
CA LEU A 345 30.77 18.57 -23.02
C LEU A 345 31.96 19.51 -23.10
N PRO A 346 31.93 20.67 -22.43
CA PRO A 346 33.11 21.51 -22.30
C PRO A 346 34.31 20.68 -21.82
N GLY A 347 35.43 20.74 -22.55
CA GLY A 347 36.51 19.76 -22.43
C GLY A 347 37.33 19.85 -21.14
N GLU A 348 37.28 20.99 -20.45
CA GLU A 348 38.09 21.32 -19.29
C GLU A 348 37.27 22.11 -18.26
N TRP A 349 37.49 21.80 -16.98
CA TRP A 349 36.77 22.37 -15.85
C TRP A 349 37.72 22.57 -14.66
N ILE A 350 37.41 23.54 -13.81
CA ILE A 350 37.87 23.58 -12.42
C ILE A 350 36.68 23.28 -11.50
N TYR A 351 36.93 22.71 -10.32
CA TYR A 351 35.84 22.35 -9.41
C TYR A 351 36.27 22.45 -7.93
N ALA A 352 35.29 22.63 -7.07
CA ALA A 352 35.38 22.48 -5.62
C ALA A 352 34.10 21.80 -5.13
N GLY A 353 34.20 20.81 -4.22
CA GLY A 353 33.01 20.01 -3.88
C GLY A 353 33.13 19.11 -2.67
N GLY A 354 32.03 18.38 -2.45
CA GLY A 354 31.84 17.53 -1.28
C GLY A 354 31.30 18.28 -0.05
N PHE A 355 30.61 19.41 -0.26
CA PHE A 355 30.10 20.24 0.82
C PHE A 355 28.74 19.75 1.32
N LYS A 356 28.47 19.83 2.62
CA LYS A 356 27.18 19.58 3.27
C LYS A 356 26.66 20.89 3.89
N PRO A 357 26.31 21.88 3.06
CA PRO A 357 25.87 23.18 3.55
C PRO A 357 24.64 23.08 4.45
N ALA A 358 24.52 24.02 5.38
CA ALA A 358 23.24 24.30 6.00
C ALA A 358 22.20 24.69 4.92
N GLU A 359 20.93 24.47 5.21
CA GLU A 359 19.85 24.77 4.28
C GLU A 359 19.89 26.25 3.85
N ASN A 360 19.86 26.50 2.54
CA ASN A 360 19.99 27.83 1.91
C ASN A 360 21.33 28.57 2.10
N ALA A 361 22.39 27.92 2.59
CA ALA A 361 23.70 28.57 2.66
C ALA A 361 24.28 28.87 1.26
N ASP A 362 24.77 30.09 1.07
CA ASP A 362 25.53 30.49 -0.11
C ASP A 362 27.04 30.28 0.14
N LEU A 363 27.54 29.13 -0.27
CA LEU A 363 28.94 28.76 -0.13
C LEU A 363 29.89 29.62 -1.00
N LEU A 364 29.35 30.35 -1.98
CA LEU A 364 30.11 31.22 -2.86
C LEU A 364 29.98 32.70 -2.47
N SER A 365 29.41 33.01 -1.30
CA SER A 365 29.23 34.38 -0.82
C SER A 365 30.54 35.19 -0.79
N ASP A 366 31.66 34.57 -0.39
CA ASP A 366 33.01 35.18 -0.42
C ASP A 366 33.50 35.50 -1.85
N LEU A 367 32.94 34.82 -2.85
CA LEU A 367 33.16 35.07 -4.28
C LEU A 367 32.04 35.92 -4.90
N GLY A 368 31.23 36.60 -4.08
CA GLY A 368 30.12 37.46 -4.51
C GLY A 368 28.82 36.72 -4.83
N GLY A 369 28.71 35.45 -4.45
CA GLY A 369 27.58 34.56 -4.71
C GLY A 369 27.62 33.94 -6.11
N PRO A 370 26.78 32.93 -6.40
CA PRO A 370 26.91 32.09 -7.59
C PRO A 370 26.78 32.85 -8.92
N ALA A 371 26.01 33.94 -8.97
CA ALA A 371 25.89 34.78 -10.17
C ALA A 371 27.19 35.56 -10.47
N LYS A 372 27.91 36.01 -9.44
CA LYS A 372 29.11 36.85 -9.59
C LYS A 372 30.41 36.05 -9.46
N ALA A 373 30.35 34.83 -8.95
CA ALA A 373 31.51 33.97 -8.77
C ALA A 373 32.24 33.77 -10.10
N ARG A 374 33.54 34.06 -10.09
CA ARG A 374 34.49 33.82 -11.18
C ARG A 374 35.73 33.14 -10.60
N PRO A 375 35.58 31.92 -10.06
CA PRO A 375 36.64 31.27 -9.31
C PRO A 375 37.87 31.00 -10.19
N THR A 376 39.02 31.00 -9.55
CA THR A 376 40.33 30.67 -10.09
C THR A 376 40.92 29.49 -9.31
N PRO A 377 41.86 28.72 -9.89
CA PRO A 377 42.54 27.69 -9.13
C PRO A 377 43.18 28.23 -7.85
N GLY A 378 42.86 27.61 -6.72
CA GLY A 378 43.30 28.05 -5.39
C GLY A 378 42.25 28.83 -4.60
N ASP A 379 41.18 29.34 -5.22
CA ASP A 379 40.09 29.99 -4.49
C ASP A 379 39.41 29.01 -3.53
N LYS A 380 39.15 29.47 -2.31
CA LYS A 380 38.67 28.65 -1.21
C LYS A 380 37.14 28.73 -1.07
N VAL A 381 36.52 27.58 -0.87
CA VAL A 381 35.08 27.45 -0.51
C VAL A 381 34.95 26.58 0.74
N SER A 382 34.06 26.96 1.66
CA SER A 382 33.88 26.25 2.93
C SER A 382 32.43 26.26 3.39
N ASP A 383 31.96 25.13 3.92
CA ASP A 383 30.66 25.01 4.62
C ASP A 383 30.81 24.98 6.17
N GLY A 384 32.03 25.19 6.66
CA GLY A 384 32.40 25.10 8.08
C GLY A 384 32.90 23.71 8.49
N SER A 385 32.36 22.64 7.92
CA SER A 385 32.81 21.25 8.17
C SER A 385 33.91 20.81 7.21
N ARG A 386 33.90 21.35 5.99
CA ARG A 386 34.83 21.05 4.91
C ARG A 386 35.24 22.34 4.23
N THR A 387 36.53 22.44 3.94
CA THR A 387 37.11 23.43 3.05
C THR A 387 37.68 22.71 1.83
N ALA A 388 37.39 23.20 0.62
CA ALA A 388 38.03 22.76 -0.60
C ALA A 388 38.46 23.96 -1.45
N LEU A 389 39.51 23.76 -2.23
CA LEU A 389 39.99 24.76 -3.19
C LEU A 389 39.47 24.41 -4.59
N PHE A 390 39.16 25.43 -5.38
CA PHE A 390 38.97 25.24 -6.81
C PHE A 390 40.27 24.71 -7.42
N LYS A 391 40.18 23.62 -8.17
CA LYS A 391 41.32 22.99 -8.84
C LYS A 391 40.91 22.39 -10.19
N PRO A 392 41.83 22.18 -11.14
CA PRO A 392 41.53 21.50 -12.39
C PRO A 392 40.92 20.11 -12.15
N LEU A 393 39.90 19.77 -12.94
CA LEU A 393 39.33 18.43 -12.98
C LEU A 393 40.28 17.51 -13.77
N SER A 394 40.63 16.35 -13.20
CA SER A 394 41.55 15.41 -13.83
C SER A 394 41.01 14.93 -15.18
N GLN A 395 41.86 14.90 -16.20
CA GLN A 395 41.54 14.32 -17.52
C GLN A 395 41.67 12.79 -17.55
N GLU A 396 42.20 12.19 -16.48
CA GLU A 396 42.26 10.73 -16.36
C GLU A 396 40.85 10.14 -16.25
N GLN A 397 40.62 9.04 -16.98
CA GLN A 397 39.37 8.30 -16.92
C GLN A 397 39.11 7.87 -15.47
N ASP A 398 37.84 7.98 -15.03
CA ASP A 398 37.40 7.66 -13.67
C ASP A 398 37.91 8.58 -12.56
N MET A 399 38.63 9.66 -12.87
CA MET A 399 39.06 10.67 -11.88
C MET A 399 38.33 12.03 -12.00
N GLY A 400 37.26 12.06 -12.79
CA GLY A 400 36.46 13.27 -13.02
C GLY A 400 35.70 13.25 -14.34
N TYR A 401 36.25 12.57 -15.36
CA TYR A 401 35.51 12.28 -16.60
C TYR A 401 35.22 10.79 -16.75
N TYR A 402 34.13 10.50 -17.43
CA TYR A 402 33.69 9.15 -17.76
C TYR A 402 33.09 9.12 -19.17
N GLU A 403 33.05 7.94 -19.79
CA GLU A 403 32.38 7.72 -21.06
C GLU A 403 31.13 6.87 -20.83
N TRP A 404 29.96 7.44 -21.12
CA TRP A 404 28.67 6.77 -20.96
C TRP A 404 27.90 6.83 -22.28
N ALA A 405 27.47 5.68 -22.78
CA ALA A 405 26.78 5.54 -24.07
C ALA A 405 27.51 6.25 -25.24
N GLY A 406 28.84 6.13 -25.29
CA GLY A 406 29.69 6.77 -26.30
C GLY A 406 29.83 8.29 -26.16
N ARG A 407 29.49 8.86 -25.00
CA ARG A 407 29.53 10.30 -24.73
C ARG A 407 30.38 10.60 -23.50
N LYS A 408 31.23 11.63 -23.58
CA LYS A 408 32.00 12.14 -22.43
C LYS A 408 31.08 12.87 -21.45
N VAL A 409 31.14 12.52 -20.18
CA VAL A 409 30.40 13.12 -19.04
C VAL A 409 31.37 13.39 -17.88
N ILE A 410 30.95 14.19 -16.90
CA ILE A 410 31.65 14.33 -15.62
C ILE A 410 31.09 13.31 -14.63
N ASP A 411 31.95 12.50 -14.03
CA ASP A 411 31.59 11.66 -12.89
C ASP A 411 31.76 12.46 -11.60
N VAL A 412 30.66 13.01 -11.10
CA VAL A 412 30.67 13.84 -9.90
C VAL A 412 31.07 13.02 -8.67
N THR A 413 30.65 11.75 -8.62
CA THR A 413 30.94 10.86 -7.48
C THR A 413 32.44 10.65 -7.33
N ASN A 414 33.15 10.31 -8.40
CA ASN A 414 34.59 10.10 -8.32
C ASN A 414 35.35 11.43 -8.17
N ALA A 415 34.90 12.51 -8.84
CA ALA A 415 35.53 13.82 -8.71
C ALA A 415 35.65 14.30 -7.26
N ILE A 416 34.66 14.02 -6.42
CA ILE A 416 34.64 14.47 -5.01
C ILE A 416 35.01 13.37 -4.01
N GLY A 417 35.38 12.18 -4.46
CA GLY A 417 35.72 11.04 -3.59
C GLY A 417 34.50 10.45 -2.86
N ARG A 418 33.36 10.35 -3.56
CA ARG A 418 32.11 9.70 -3.11
C ARG A 418 31.56 10.25 -1.79
N ILE A 419 31.70 11.56 -1.59
CA ILE A 419 31.08 12.25 -0.46
C ILE A 419 29.59 12.43 -0.78
N TYR A 420 28.77 11.45 -0.39
CA TYR A 420 27.33 11.46 -0.68
C TYR A 420 26.56 12.55 0.07
N HIS A 421 25.37 12.88 -0.44
CA HIS A 421 24.49 13.95 0.05
C HIS A 421 25.23 15.28 0.16
N SER A 422 25.97 15.62 -0.90
CA SER A 422 26.82 16.80 -0.93
C SER A 422 26.56 17.67 -2.16
N GLU A 423 27.05 18.90 -2.07
CA GLU A 423 26.97 19.94 -3.07
C GLU A 423 28.37 20.24 -3.62
N SER A 424 28.46 20.49 -4.91
CA SER A 424 29.72 20.75 -5.62
C SER A 424 29.54 21.80 -6.71
N TYR A 425 30.63 22.50 -7.03
CA TYR A 425 30.67 23.59 -8.00
C TYR A 425 31.69 23.28 -9.08
N PHE A 426 31.27 23.34 -10.34
CA PHE A 426 32.11 23.17 -11.53
C PHE A 426 32.11 24.47 -12.32
N TYR A 427 33.29 24.92 -12.77
CA TYR A 427 33.42 26.19 -13.48
C TYR A 427 34.32 26.06 -14.71
N THR A 428 33.92 26.71 -15.80
CA THR A 428 34.66 26.82 -17.06
C THR A 428 34.25 28.10 -17.79
N VAL A 429 34.96 28.49 -18.85
CA VAL A 429 34.58 29.63 -19.69
C VAL A 429 34.37 29.15 -21.12
N LEU A 430 33.15 29.31 -21.63
CA LEU A 430 32.80 28.90 -22.99
C LEU A 430 33.13 30.03 -23.97
N LYS A 431 33.87 29.71 -25.03
CA LYS A 431 34.06 30.59 -26.18
C LYS A 431 33.02 30.24 -27.24
N ASN A 432 32.01 31.09 -27.41
CA ASN A 432 31.03 30.94 -28.47
C ASN A 432 31.47 31.72 -29.72
N ASP A 433 31.73 31.01 -30.81
CA ASP A 433 32.04 31.63 -32.12
C ASP A 433 30.82 31.64 -33.07
N LYS A 434 29.69 31.06 -32.65
CA LYS A 434 28.48 30.91 -33.47
C LYS A 434 27.30 31.57 -32.76
N PRO A 435 26.94 32.82 -33.08
CA PRO A 435 25.73 33.42 -32.56
C PRO A 435 24.50 32.60 -32.93
N GLY A 436 23.59 32.36 -31.99
CA GLY A 436 22.43 31.50 -32.26
C GLY A 436 21.63 31.13 -31.02
N TRP A 437 20.61 30.31 -31.25
CA TRP A 437 19.83 29.69 -30.19
C TRP A 437 20.50 28.39 -29.76
N TYR A 438 20.50 28.13 -28.45
CA TYR A 438 21.05 26.94 -27.84
C TYR A 438 20.07 26.40 -26.81
N GLU A 439 19.91 25.08 -26.75
CA GLU A 439 19.20 24.40 -25.67
C GLU A 439 20.24 23.95 -24.66
N PHE A 440 20.06 24.32 -23.39
CA PHE A 440 20.95 23.94 -22.31
C PHE A 440 20.55 22.59 -21.71
N GLY A 441 21.52 21.70 -21.52
CA GLY A 441 21.33 20.41 -20.86
C GLY A 441 22.43 20.10 -19.84
N VAL A 442 22.11 19.37 -18.79
CA VAL A 442 22.99 18.84 -17.74
C VAL A 442 22.85 17.33 -17.56
N GLY A 443 21.88 16.71 -18.23
CA GLY A 443 21.67 15.26 -18.24
C GLY A 443 20.60 14.76 -17.26
N PRO A 444 20.20 13.48 -17.38
CA PRO A 444 19.06 12.93 -16.66
C PRO A 444 19.23 12.86 -15.13
N ASP A 445 20.45 12.67 -14.65
CA ASP A 445 20.75 12.50 -13.21
C ASP A 445 20.70 13.84 -12.43
N HIS A 446 20.73 14.98 -13.15
CA HIS A 446 21.03 16.28 -12.55
C HIS A 446 20.10 17.40 -12.99
N LYS A 447 18.87 17.09 -13.40
CA LYS A 447 17.87 18.08 -13.85
C LYS A 447 17.57 19.20 -12.85
N GLU A 448 17.77 18.95 -11.55
CA GLU A 448 17.59 19.94 -10.48
C GLU A 448 18.82 20.85 -10.27
N SER A 449 19.91 20.62 -11.00
CA SER A 449 21.12 21.44 -10.92
C SER A 449 20.89 22.83 -11.48
N PHE A 450 21.55 23.81 -10.89
CA PHE A 450 21.52 25.18 -11.37
C PHE A 450 22.80 25.51 -12.11
N ALA A 451 22.67 26.21 -13.23
CA ALA A 451 23.80 26.76 -13.96
C ALA A 451 23.71 28.28 -13.97
N TYR A 452 24.86 28.96 -13.96
CA TYR A 452 24.97 30.39 -14.12
C TYR A 452 25.85 30.66 -15.34
N LEU A 453 25.24 31.13 -16.43
CA LEU A 453 25.91 31.48 -17.67
C LEU A 453 26.06 33.00 -17.74
N ASN A 454 27.28 33.48 -17.62
CA ASN A 454 27.62 34.89 -17.42
C ASN A 454 26.78 35.56 -16.30
N GLY A 455 26.55 34.83 -15.21
CA GLY A 455 25.77 35.27 -14.05
C GLY A 455 24.25 35.18 -14.21
N GLU A 456 23.74 34.83 -15.39
CA GLU A 456 22.32 34.51 -15.59
C GLU A 456 22.05 33.06 -15.23
N MET A 457 21.10 32.82 -14.33
CA MET A 457 20.72 31.46 -13.93
C MET A 457 19.95 30.77 -15.07
N ILE A 458 20.45 29.64 -15.56
CA ILE A 458 19.80 28.78 -16.55
C ILE A 458 19.61 27.37 -15.99
N ARG A 459 18.65 26.61 -16.53
CA ARG A 459 18.24 25.27 -16.08
C ARG A 459 18.13 24.31 -17.25
N GLU A 460 18.15 23.01 -16.95
CA GLU A 460 17.85 21.94 -17.92
C GLU A 460 16.66 22.31 -18.82
N GLY A 461 16.87 22.27 -20.14
CA GLY A 461 15.85 22.57 -21.15
C GLY A 461 15.69 24.05 -21.51
N ASP A 462 16.35 25.00 -20.83
CA ASP A 462 16.26 26.41 -21.20
C ASP A 462 16.78 26.64 -22.64
N ALA A 463 15.99 27.33 -23.46
CA ALA A 463 16.42 27.84 -24.75
C ALA A 463 17.02 29.25 -24.58
N VAL A 464 18.30 29.40 -24.89
CA VAL A 464 19.05 30.65 -24.70
C VAL A 464 19.56 31.18 -26.03
N GLN A 465 19.49 32.50 -26.23
CA GLN A 465 20.11 33.16 -27.38
C GLN A 465 21.48 33.71 -26.98
N LEU A 466 22.54 33.24 -27.64
CA LEU A 466 23.91 33.63 -27.36
C LEU A 466 24.50 34.39 -28.55
N ASP A 467 25.22 35.47 -28.28
CA ASP A 467 26.10 36.13 -29.25
C ASP A 467 27.49 35.47 -29.25
N ALA A 468 28.35 35.90 -30.19
CA ALA A 468 29.75 35.51 -30.17
C ALA A 468 30.48 36.18 -28.98
N GLY A 469 31.33 35.42 -28.28
CA GLY A 469 32.12 35.91 -27.15
C GLY A 469 32.35 34.88 -26.06
N ASN A 470 32.86 35.33 -24.91
CA ASN A 470 33.21 34.48 -23.77
C ASN A 470 32.07 34.43 -22.75
N TYR A 471 31.74 33.24 -22.25
CA TYR A 471 30.69 33.01 -21.28
C TYR A 471 31.22 32.21 -20.08
N PRO A 472 31.46 32.86 -18.94
CA PRO A 472 31.67 32.18 -17.67
C PRO A 472 30.50 31.24 -17.37
N LEU A 473 30.77 29.97 -17.12
CA LEU A 473 29.76 28.98 -16.78
C LEU A 473 30.10 28.35 -15.44
N LEU A 474 29.23 28.55 -14.45
CA LEU A 474 29.26 27.88 -13.16
C LEU A 474 28.10 26.88 -13.07
N ILE A 475 28.37 25.63 -12.74
CA ILE A 475 27.37 24.60 -12.46
C ILE A 475 27.40 24.27 -10.98
N LYS A 476 26.23 24.31 -10.34
CA LYS A 476 26.00 23.84 -8.97
C LYS A 476 25.27 22.51 -9.03
N VAL A 477 25.93 21.44 -8.61
CA VAL A 477 25.39 20.07 -8.64
C VAL A 477 25.24 19.52 -7.22
N ARG A 478 24.20 18.71 -7.00
CA ARG A 478 24.02 17.92 -5.77
C ARG A 478 23.99 16.45 -6.14
N ILE A 479 24.58 15.60 -5.30
CA ILE A 479 24.55 14.15 -5.49
C ILE A 479 23.89 13.44 -4.32
N GLY A 480 23.16 12.37 -4.62
CA GLY A 480 22.59 11.47 -3.62
C GLY A 480 23.59 10.45 -3.11
N GLN A 481 23.10 9.37 -2.51
CA GLN A 481 23.87 8.17 -2.25
C GLN A 481 23.62 7.17 -3.37
N THR A 482 24.70 6.59 -3.90
CA THR A 482 24.63 5.49 -4.87
C THR A 482 25.29 4.25 -4.30
N GLN A 483 25.08 3.10 -4.95
CA GLN A 483 25.89 1.91 -4.71
C GLN A 483 27.39 2.19 -4.95
N PRO A 484 28.31 1.38 -4.40
CA PRO A 484 29.75 1.58 -4.59
C PRO A 484 30.22 1.62 -6.06
N TRP A 485 29.47 0.97 -6.96
CA TRP A 485 29.72 1.02 -8.41
C TRP A 485 28.85 2.06 -9.15
N GLY A 486 27.82 2.60 -8.48
CA GLY A 486 26.96 3.65 -9.04
C GLY A 486 27.72 4.96 -9.21
N ARG A 487 27.28 5.75 -10.19
CA ARG A 487 27.86 7.04 -10.58
C ARG A 487 26.73 8.05 -10.79
N GLU A 488 26.99 9.30 -10.45
CA GLU A 488 26.11 10.44 -10.73
C GLU A 488 26.78 11.25 -11.82
N MET A 489 26.15 11.29 -13.00
CA MET A 489 26.78 11.77 -14.22
C MET A 489 26.27 13.16 -14.60
N LEU A 490 27.19 14.13 -14.66
CA LEU A 490 26.92 15.48 -15.14
C LEU A 490 27.29 15.62 -16.61
N ALA A 491 26.28 15.78 -17.46
CA ALA A 491 26.39 15.87 -18.91
C ALA A 491 26.03 17.28 -19.41
N VAL A 492 26.86 18.27 -19.09
CA VAL A 492 26.66 19.66 -19.53
C VAL A 492 26.76 19.75 -21.06
N ARG A 493 25.73 20.28 -21.73
CA ARG A 493 25.64 20.42 -23.18
C ARG A 493 24.94 21.72 -23.55
N PHE A 494 25.32 22.26 -24.69
CA PHE A 494 24.56 23.30 -25.39
C PHE A 494 24.28 22.79 -26.79
N THR A 495 23.02 22.50 -27.11
CA THR A 495 22.64 22.02 -28.43
C THR A 495 22.28 23.21 -29.30
N HIS A 496 23.12 23.52 -30.28
CA HIS A 496 22.87 24.62 -31.20
C HIS A 496 21.63 24.33 -32.05
N MET A 497 20.72 25.29 -32.09
CA MET A 497 19.50 25.27 -32.92
C MET A 497 19.75 26.13 -34.16
N PRO A 498 20.21 25.56 -35.29
CA PRO A 498 20.54 26.34 -36.49
C PRO A 498 19.33 27.12 -37.02
N GLY A 499 19.60 28.36 -37.45
CA GLY A 499 18.59 29.38 -37.76
C GLY A 499 17.70 29.06 -38.97
N GLY A 500 16.39 29.02 -38.75
CA GLY A 500 15.33 28.94 -39.76
C GLY A 500 13.94 29.14 -39.14
N LYS A 501 12.93 29.52 -39.93
CA LYS A 501 11.55 29.79 -39.45
C LYS A 501 10.92 28.64 -38.65
N ILE A 502 11.20 27.39 -39.03
CA ILE A 502 10.67 26.15 -38.40
C ILE A 502 11.30 25.86 -37.02
N ARG A 503 12.40 26.53 -36.64
CA ARG A 503 13.13 26.25 -35.38
C ARG A 503 13.17 27.41 -34.39
N ARG A 504 12.90 28.65 -34.84
CA ARG A 504 12.47 29.72 -33.93
C ARG A 504 11.15 29.34 -33.25
N THR A 505 10.25 28.68 -33.97
CA THR A 505 9.05 28.05 -33.38
C THR A 505 9.40 27.03 -32.30
N ASN A 506 10.46 26.21 -32.46
CA ASN A 506 10.85 25.27 -31.40
C ASN A 506 11.37 25.98 -30.14
N ALA A 507 12.22 27.02 -30.28
CA ALA A 507 12.68 27.80 -29.14
C ALA A 507 11.53 28.57 -28.47
N ASP A 508 10.61 29.14 -29.27
CA ASP A 508 9.40 29.79 -28.77
C ASP A 508 8.46 28.79 -28.06
N GLU A 509 8.32 27.57 -28.58
CA GLU A 509 7.56 26.47 -27.98
C GLU A 509 8.18 25.99 -26.66
N ILE A 510 9.50 25.77 -26.61
CA ILE A 510 10.24 25.44 -25.38
C ILE A 510 10.04 26.54 -24.34
N ASN A 511 10.26 27.80 -24.71
CA ASN A 511 10.10 28.93 -23.80
C ASN A 511 8.65 29.13 -23.36
N ALA A 512 7.66 28.87 -24.22
CA ALA A 512 6.25 28.89 -23.86
C ALA A 512 5.91 27.77 -22.87
N ALA A 513 6.45 26.56 -23.06
CA ALA A 513 6.28 25.44 -22.13
C ALA A 513 6.91 25.75 -20.76
N ILE A 514 8.12 26.30 -20.73
CA ILE A 514 8.81 26.72 -19.49
C ILE A 514 8.04 27.81 -18.76
N LYS A 515 7.49 28.80 -19.48
CA LYS A 515 6.61 29.82 -18.90
C LYS A 515 5.36 29.20 -18.28
N ALA A 516 4.70 28.30 -19.00
CA ALA A 516 3.50 27.62 -18.51
C ALA A 516 3.80 26.75 -17.27
N GLU A 517 4.93 26.04 -17.25
CA GLU A 517 5.38 25.27 -16.08
C GLU A 517 5.68 26.19 -14.88
N HIS A 518 6.33 27.33 -15.10
CA HIS A 518 6.56 28.31 -14.04
C HIS A 518 5.26 28.91 -13.50
N GLU A 519 4.29 29.22 -14.36
CA GLU A 519 2.97 29.68 -13.94
C GLU A 519 2.24 28.64 -13.10
N GLN A 520 2.34 27.36 -13.47
CA GLN A 520 1.82 26.23 -12.70
C GLN A 520 2.50 26.09 -11.34
N ALA A 521 3.84 26.17 -11.30
CA ALA A 521 4.61 26.14 -10.07
C ALA A 521 4.25 27.32 -9.15
N LEU A 522 4.04 28.52 -9.72
CA LEU A 522 3.65 29.71 -8.98
C LEU A 522 2.22 29.59 -8.43
N ALA A 523 1.30 29.02 -9.21
CA ALA A 523 -0.05 28.72 -8.75
C ALA A 523 -0.05 27.74 -7.57
N PHE A 524 0.74 26.66 -7.68
CA PHE A 524 0.90 25.67 -6.62
C PHE A 524 1.53 26.28 -5.35
N TRP A 525 2.61 27.06 -5.51
CA TRP A 525 3.25 27.76 -4.40
C TRP A 525 2.27 28.70 -3.66
N LYS A 526 1.38 29.40 -4.37
CA LYS A 526 0.34 30.24 -3.74
C LYS A 526 -0.61 29.39 -2.89
N THR A 527 -1.04 28.23 -3.40
CA THR A 527 -1.87 27.28 -2.65
C THR A 527 -1.14 26.74 -1.43
N GLU A 528 0.10 26.27 -1.56
CA GLU A 528 0.92 25.81 -0.44
C GLU A 528 1.14 26.92 0.60
N THR A 529 1.41 28.14 0.17
CA THR A 529 1.61 29.27 1.09
C THR A 529 0.33 29.57 1.88
N ALA A 530 -0.85 29.46 1.25
CA ALA A 530 -2.13 29.61 1.93
C ALA A 530 -2.36 28.47 2.94
N GLU A 531 -2.05 27.23 2.57
CA GLU A 531 -2.14 26.06 3.45
C GLU A 531 -1.19 26.16 4.65
N TRP A 532 0.07 26.54 4.42
CA TRP A 532 1.06 26.77 5.47
C TRP A 532 0.58 27.82 6.48
N LYS A 533 0.00 28.94 6.00
CA LYS A 533 -0.61 29.97 6.86
C LYS A 533 -1.82 29.44 7.63
N ALA A 534 -2.73 28.73 6.96
CA ALA A 534 -3.92 28.15 7.58
C ALA A 534 -3.56 27.15 8.69
N ARG A 535 -2.45 26.43 8.51
CA ARG A 535 -1.89 25.45 9.44
C ARG A 535 -0.88 26.03 10.43
N ARG A 536 -0.81 27.37 10.55
CA ARG A 536 0.02 28.09 11.51
C ARG A 536 1.50 27.73 11.44
N GLY A 537 2.01 27.51 10.24
CA GLY A 537 3.42 27.24 9.98
C GLY A 537 3.83 25.76 10.11
N GLU A 538 2.88 24.82 10.04
CA GLU A 538 3.19 23.39 9.90
C GLU A 538 4.10 23.15 8.68
N ASP A 539 5.12 22.33 8.86
CA ASP A 539 6.02 21.88 7.81
C ASP A 539 5.24 21.06 6.78
N LEU A 540 5.02 21.64 5.60
CA LEU A 540 4.23 21.00 4.55
C LEU A 540 4.92 19.77 3.96
N GLU A 541 6.25 19.68 4.02
CA GLU A 541 6.99 18.50 3.57
C GLU A 541 6.77 17.34 4.55
N CYS A 542 6.83 17.60 5.87
CA CYS A 542 6.42 16.62 6.88
C CYS A 542 4.97 16.17 6.67
N LEU A 543 4.06 17.12 6.45
CA LEU A 543 2.65 16.82 6.21
C LEU A 543 2.47 15.93 4.98
N ARG A 544 3.22 16.20 3.90
CA ARG A 544 3.24 15.41 2.68
C ARG A 544 3.70 13.98 2.93
N ILE A 545 4.82 13.82 3.65
CA ILE A 545 5.37 12.52 4.06
C ILE A 545 4.33 11.74 4.90
N VAL A 546 3.73 12.36 5.91
CA VAL A 546 2.68 11.73 6.74
C VAL A 546 1.48 11.30 5.91
N THR A 547 0.99 12.20 5.04
CA THR A 547 -0.19 11.97 4.19
C THR A 547 0.03 10.80 3.23
N LYS A 548 1.23 10.72 2.64
CA LYS A 548 1.63 9.62 1.74
C LYS A 548 1.60 8.28 2.46
N SER A 549 2.20 8.19 3.64
CA SER A 549 2.16 6.98 4.46
C SER A 549 0.75 6.60 4.86
N GLN A 550 -0.10 7.57 5.22
CA GLN A 550 -1.50 7.30 5.55
C GLN A 550 -2.23 6.63 4.37
N GLU A 551 -2.05 7.12 3.14
CA GLU A 551 -2.66 6.50 1.95
C GLU A 551 -2.09 5.11 1.67
N GLN A 552 -0.77 4.92 1.78
CA GLN A 552 -0.14 3.62 1.60
C GLN A 552 -0.66 2.58 2.58
N ILE A 553 -0.84 2.95 3.85
CA ILE A 553 -1.40 2.05 4.86
C ILE A 553 -2.90 1.85 4.65
N TYR A 554 -3.65 2.88 4.30
CA TYR A 554 -5.06 2.72 3.91
C TYR A 554 -5.21 1.67 2.81
N GLN A 555 -4.39 1.72 1.75
CA GLN A 555 -4.44 0.71 0.69
C GLN A 555 -4.11 -0.70 1.19
N HIS A 556 -3.11 -0.87 2.06
CA HIS A 556 -2.86 -2.17 2.69
C HIS A 556 -4.07 -2.66 3.49
N LEU A 557 -4.67 -1.80 4.31
CA LEU A 557 -5.85 -2.16 5.09
C LEU A 557 -7.04 -2.52 4.19
N ARG A 558 -7.21 -1.87 3.04
CA ARG A 558 -8.32 -2.17 2.11
C ARG A 558 -8.08 -3.38 1.22
N PHE A 559 -6.86 -3.63 0.76
CA PHE A 559 -6.54 -4.67 -0.22
C PHE A 559 -5.84 -5.89 0.38
N GLY A 560 -5.06 -5.72 1.45
CA GLY A 560 -4.40 -6.79 2.18
C GLY A 560 -5.22 -7.35 3.34
N ILE A 561 -6.19 -6.59 3.86
CA ILE A 561 -7.04 -6.98 5.00
C ILE A 561 -8.54 -6.98 4.65
N GLY A 562 -9.04 -5.88 4.12
CA GLY A 562 -10.45 -5.73 3.77
C GLY A 562 -11.39 -5.79 4.99
N ASN A 563 -12.71 -5.74 4.73
CA ASN A 563 -13.71 -5.85 5.79
C ASN A 563 -13.62 -7.20 6.50
N GLY A 564 -13.95 -7.22 7.80
CA GLY A 564 -13.94 -8.42 8.63
C GLY A 564 -12.53 -8.89 9.02
N GLY A 565 -11.48 -8.13 8.71
CA GLY A 565 -10.14 -8.33 9.26
C GLY A 565 -9.38 -9.55 8.73
N PHE A 566 -9.67 -10.03 7.52
CA PHE A 566 -9.03 -11.24 6.95
C PHE A 566 -7.72 -10.91 6.26
N GLN A 567 -6.64 -11.66 6.50
CA GLN A 567 -5.36 -11.37 5.84
C GLN A 567 -5.26 -12.10 4.49
N ALA A 568 -5.01 -11.35 3.41
CA ALA A 568 -5.04 -11.85 2.04
C ALA A 568 -3.87 -12.80 1.73
N GLU A 569 -2.66 -12.50 2.20
CA GLU A 569 -1.49 -13.29 1.82
C GLU A 569 -1.38 -14.60 2.62
N VAL A 570 -0.96 -15.67 1.93
CA VAL A 570 -0.99 -17.03 2.48
C VAL A 570 0.03 -17.29 3.58
N ALA A 571 -0.19 -18.37 4.33
CA ALA A 571 0.74 -18.88 5.33
C ALA A 571 1.14 -17.80 6.36
N MET A 572 2.41 -17.77 6.79
CA MET A 572 2.88 -16.77 7.76
C MET A 572 2.96 -15.35 7.18
N TYR A 573 2.94 -15.21 5.84
CA TYR A 573 3.23 -13.97 5.14
C TYR A 573 2.14 -12.91 5.36
N GLY A 574 0.87 -13.31 5.49
CA GLY A 574 -0.20 -12.40 5.91
C GLY A 574 0.01 -11.77 7.29
N ASN A 575 0.75 -12.41 8.21
CA ASN A 575 1.10 -11.81 9.50
C ASN A 575 2.25 -10.82 9.37
N ILE A 576 3.24 -11.14 8.54
CA ILE A 576 4.36 -10.26 8.21
C ILE A 576 3.85 -8.98 7.55
N ALA A 577 2.99 -9.13 6.53
CA ALA A 577 2.39 -8.03 5.79
C ALA A 577 1.58 -7.10 6.71
N ALA A 578 0.83 -7.67 7.67
CA ALA A 578 -0.04 -6.90 8.55
C ALA A 578 0.66 -6.29 9.77
N ARG A 579 1.88 -6.73 10.15
CA ARG A 579 2.53 -6.37 11.43
C ARG A 579 2.59 -4.87 11.70
N TYR A 580 3.20 -4.12 10.79
CA TYR A 580 3.36 -2.67 10.97
C TYR A 580 2.18 -1.84 10.52
N PRO A 581 1.44 -2.20 9.45
CA PRO A 581 0.18 -1.54 9.14
C PRO A 581 -0.81 -1.53 10.31
N LEU A 582 -0.90 -2.64 11.05
CA LEU A 582 -1.78 -2.71 12.23
C LEU A 582 -1.23 -1.94 13.43
N LEU A 583 0.09 -2.02 13.70
CA LEU A 583 0.72 -1.12 14.68
C LEU A 583 0.45 0.35 14.35
N TYR A 584 0.66 0.74 13.09
CA TYR A 584 0.38 2.09 12.61
C TYR A 584 -1.08 2.47 12.83
N ALA A 585 -2.05 1.57 12.60
CA ALA A 585 -3.46 1.85 12.85
C ALA A 585 -3.73 2.24 14.32
N THR A 586 -3.12 1.52 15.28
CA THR A 586 -3.21 1.86 16.71
C THR A 586 -2.57 3.21 17.03
N LEU A 587 -1.36 3.46 16.53
CA LEU A 587 -0.65 4.72 16.79
C LEU A 587 -1.38 5.89 16.11
N HIS A 588 -1.86 5.71 14.89
CA HIS A 588 -2.63 6.69 14.14
C HIS A 588 -3.92 7.08 14.86
N ARG A 589 -4.66 6.14 15.45
CA ARG A 589 -5.85 6.48 16.27
C ARG A 589 -5.49 7.43 17.40
N ARG A 590 -4.38 7.18 18.10
CA ARG A 590 -3.91 8.03 19.20
C ARG A 590 -3.39 9.39 18.70
N THR A 591 -2.64 9.41 17.60
CA THR A 591 -2.01 10.62 17.05
C THR A 591 -3.00 11.52 16.32
N MET A 592 -3.91 10.94 15.54
CA MET A 592 -4.84 11.66 14.66
C MET A 592 -6.25 11.75 15.23
N GLY A 593 -6.54 11.07 16.35
CA GLY A 593 -7.88 11.05 16.96
C GLY A 593 -8.90 10.18 16.23
N ARG A 594 -8.48 9.39 15.23
CA ARG A 594 -9.35 8.63 14.34
C ARG A 594 -8.65 7.42 13.71
N ASP A 595 -9.43 6.47 13.24
CA ASP A 595 -8.89 5.34 12.47
C ASP A 595 -8.31 5.76 11.12
N VAL A 596 -7.35 4.97 10.63
CA VAL A 596 -6.77 5.13 9.29
C VAL A 596 -7.82 4.91 8.21
N SER A 597 -8.73 3.96 8.47
CA SER A 597 -9.82 3.54 7.59
C SER A 597 -11.13 3.53 8.39
N THR A 598 -12.23 3.91 7.75
CA THR A 598 -13.56 3.92 8.38
C THR A 598 -14.28 2.58 8.27
N PHE A 599 -13.62 1.58 7.67
CA PHE A 599 -14.15 0.25 7.44
C PHE A 599 -13.75 -0.72 8.56
N PRO A 600 -14.47 -1.83 8.72
CA PRO A 600 -14.15 -2.87 9.69
C PRO A 600 -12.94 -3.72 9.22
N ASP A 601 -11.77 -3.11 9.03
CA ASP A 601 -10.53 -3.76 8.61
C ASP A 601 -9.58 -4.05 9.78
N ALA A 602 -8.65 -3.14 10.09
CA ALA A 602 -7.68 -3.29 11.18
C ALA A 602 -8.36 -3.60 12.52
N THR A 603 -9.49 -2.94 12.78
CA THR A 603 -10.29 -3.09 14.00
C THR A 603 -10.85 -4.50 14.20
N HIS A 604 -11.01 -5.26 13.11
CA HIS A 604 -11.69 -6.56 13.10
C HIS A 604 -10.73 -7.76 13.03
N VAL A 605 -9.41 -7.53 12.90
CA VAL A 605 -8.42 -8.62 12.82
C VAL A 605 -8.42 -9.51 14.06
N LEU A 606 -8.36 -8.91 15.27
CA LEU A 606 -8.36 -9.67 16.52
C LEU A 606 -9.71 -10.34 16.83
N PRO A 607 -10.87 -9.66 16.71
CA PRO A 607 -12.18 -10.31 16.81
C PRO A 607 -12.33 -11.52 15.87
N ARG A 608 -11.89 -11.41 14.62
CA ARG A 608 -11.91 -12.52 13.67
C ARG A 608 -11.04 -13.71 14.15
N LEU A 609 -9.87 -13.46 14.75
CA LEU A 609 -9.07 -14.56 15.32
C LEU A 609 -9.83 -15.30 16.42
N VAL A 610 -10.55 -14.60 17.29
CA VAL A 610 -11.43 -15.22 18.30
C VAL A 610 -12.55 -16.03 17.63
N MET A 611 -13.13 -15.53 16.53
CA MET A 611 -14.16 -16.26 15.77
C MET A 611 -13.66 -17.59 15.23
N GLN A 612 -12.40 -17.66 14.80
CA GLN A 612 -11.80 -18.87 14.22
C GLN A 612 -11.21 -19.82 15.26
N ALA A 613 -11.06 -19.38 16.51
CA ALA A 613 -10.42 -20.15 17.57
C ALA A 613 -11.39 -21.16 18.21
N SER A 614 -10.88 -22.37 18.39
CA SER A 614 -11.33 -23.36 19.36
C SER A 614 -10.55 -23.15 20.67
N PHE A 615 -11.25 -23.24 21.78
CA PHE A 615 -10.66 -23.07 23.12
C PHE A 615 -10.75 -24.36 23.94
N ALA A 616 -10.96 -25.51 23.29
CA ALA A 616 -10.94 -26.83 23.90
C ALA A 616 -9.69 -27.06 24.79
N ASP A 617 -8.53 -26.59 24.33
CA ASP A 617 -7.27 -26.66 25.06
C ASP A 617 -6.90 -25.31 25.72
N ARG A 618 -5.78 -25.30 26.47
CA ARG A 618 -5.22 -24.06 27.03
C ARG A 618 -4.76 -23.10 25.93
N GLU A 619 -4.12 -23.60 24.88
CA GLU A 619 -3.74 -22.79 23.73
C GLU A 619 -4.88 -22.74 22.71
N PRO A 620 -5.26 -21.56 22.20
CA PRO A 620 -6.30 -21.45 21.18
C PRO A 620 -5.88 -22.17 19.90
N HIS A 621 -6.70 -23.11 19.43
CA HIS A 621 -6.46 -23.80 18.16
C HIS A 621 -7.21 -23.07 17.03
N ILE A 622 -6.48 -22.63 16.00
CA ILE A 622 -7.06 -21.92 14.85
C ILE A 622 -6.72 -22.68 13.57
N MET A 623 -7.74 -23.16 12.86
CA MET A 623 -7.52 -23.87 11.60
C MET A 623 -7.04 -22.90 10.50
N PRO A 624 -5.94 -23.22 9.80
CA PRO A 624 -5.51 -22.47 8.63
C PRO A 624 -6.47 -22.70 7.46
N LEU A 625 -6.61 -21.69 6.60
CA LEU A 625 -7.41 -21.78 5.38
C LEU A 625 -6.64 -21.19 4.20
N ASN A 626 -6.27 -19.92 4.29
CA ASN A 626 -5.39 -19.25 3.32
C ASN A 626 -4.16 -18.69 4.05
N VAL A 627 -4.39 -17.84 5.06
CA VAL A 627 -3.37 -17.43 6.03
C VAL A 627 -3.17 -18.55 7.08
N LYS A 628 -1.95 -18.66 7.61
CA LYS A 628 -1.70 -19.35 8.89
C LYS A 628 -1.86 -18.31 10.01
N PRO A 629 -3.05 -18.18 10.63
CA PRO A 629 -3.25 -17.21 11.68
C PRO A 629 -2.33 -17.52 12.87
N ILE A 630 -1.76 -16.49 13.47
CA ILE A 630 -0.96 -16.61 14.68
C ILE A 630 -1.68 -15.84 15.79
N PHE A 631 -2.02 -16.53 16.88
CA PHE A 631 -2.53 -15.90 18.09
C PHE A 631 -1.37 -15.38 18.96
N ASP A 632 -0.58 -14.46 18.40
CA ASP A 632 0.61 -13.90 19.06
C ASP A 632 0.20 -12.89 20.14
N LEU A 633 0.59 -13.15 21.37
CA LEU A 633 0.17 -12.37 22.54
C LEU A 633 0.71 -10.93 22.53
N GLY A 634 1.88 -10.68 21.93
CA GLY A 634 2.41 -9.34 21.70
C GLY A 634 1.68 -8.60 20.57
N TRP A 635 1.19 -9.34 19.58
CA TRP A 635 0.35 -8.80 18.52
C TRP A 635 -1.02 -8.36 19.03
N ILE A 636 -1.59 -9.08 20.01
CA ILE A 636 -2.80 -8.62 20.70
C ILE A 636 -2.54 -7.29 21.42
N ALA A 637 -1.44 -7.17 22.15
CA ALA A 637 -1.09 -5.95 22.88
C ALA A 637 -1.04 -4.71 21.98
N THR A 638 -0.46 -4.84 20.80
CA THR A 638 -0.29 -3.72 19.86
C THR A 638 -1.58 -3.32 19.16
N ASN A 639 -2.59 -4.19 19.12
CA ASN A 639 -3.83 -4.00 18.36
C ASN A 639 -5.10 -3.93 19.23
N PHE A 640 -5.01 -4.27 20.51
CA PHE A 640 -6.14 -4.17 21.44
C PHE A 640 -6.82 -2.79 21.43
N PRO A 641 -6.10 -1.65 21.37
CA PRO A 641 -6.74 -0.33 21.38
C PRO A 641 -7.63 -0.04 20.18
N VAL A 642 -7.44 -0.76 19.05
CA VAL A 642 -8.28 -0.60 17.86
C VAL A 642 -9.50 -1.52 17.82
N VAL A 643 -9.58 -2.50 18.72
CA VAL A 643 -10.71 -3.44 18.81
C VAL A 643 -11.99 -2.70 19.19
N PRO A 644 -13.12 -2.93 18.48
CA PRO A 644 -14.43 -2.40 18.84
C PRO A 644 -14.80 -2.77 20.29
N THR A 645 -15.37 -1.81 21.02
CA THR A 645 -15.64 -1.93 22.47
C THR A 645 -16.48 -3.17 22.79
N GLU A 646 -17.43 -3.53 21.93
CA GLU A 646 -18.28 -4.71 22.05
C GLU A 646 -17.50 -6.04 22.04
N TYR A 647 -16.33 -6.09 21.41
CA TYR A 647 -15.50 -7.30 21.30
C TYR A 647 -14.34 -7.33 22.28
N GLN A 648 -14.00 -6.20 22.91
CA GLN A 648 -12.87 -6.11 23.84
C GLN A 648 -12.95 -7.12 25.00
N PRO A 649 -14.11 -7.38 25.66
CA PRO A 649 -14.18 -8.38 26.72
C PRO A 649 -13.82 -9.80 26.26
N ALA A 650 -14.25 -10.20 25.06
CA ALA A 650 -13.95 -11.52 24.48
C ALA A 650 -12.48 -11.64 24.04
N VAL A 651 -11.94 -10.59 23.43
CA VAL A 651 -10.52 -10.56 23.06
C VAL A 651 -9.63 -10.60 24.31
N LEU A 652 -9.99 -9.87 25.38
CA LEU A 652 -9.27 -9.93 26.65
C LEU A 652 -9.34 -11.32 27.28
N TRP A 653 -10.52 -11.96 27.27
CA TRP A 653 -10.68 -13.34 27.75
C TRP A 653 -9.76 -14.31 26.99
N ALA A 654 -9.74 -14.22 25.65
CA ALA A 654 -8.88 -15.06 24.83
C ALA A 654 -7.39 -14.76 25.05
N TRP A 655 -7.04 -13.49 25.26
CA TRP A 655 -5.67 -13.06 25.57
C TRP A 655 -5.19 -13.62 26.91
N ASN A 656 -6.03 -13.56 27.95
CA ASN A 656 -5.74 -14.12 29.28
C ASN A 656 -5.52 -15.63 29.23
N ARG A 657 -6.39 -16.33 28.49
CA ARG A 657 -6.25 -17.78 28.29
C ARG A 657 -4.95 -18.13 27.59
N GLY A 658 -4.53 -17.35 26.59
CA GLY A 658 -3.25 -17.51 25.90
C GLY A 658 -2.01 -17.41 26.82
N PHE A 659 -2.11 -16.72 27.96
CA PHE A 659 -1.06 -16.70 29.00
C PHE A 659 -1.22 -17.79 30.08
N GLY A 660 -2.24 -18.65 29.97
CA GLY A 660 -2.54 -19.67 30.98
C GLY A 660 -3.03 -19.07 32.30
N LEU A 661 -3.82 -18.00 32.23
CA LEU A 661 -4.53 -17.45 33.39
C LEU A 661 -5.86 -18.19 33.60
N GLU A 662 -6.19 -18.44 34.87
CA GLU A 662 -7.51 -18.96 35.26
C GLU A 662 -8.58 -17.87 35.06
N GLU A 663 -9.84 -18.25 34.84
CA GLU A 663 -10.91 -17.28 34.50
C GLU A 663 -11.18 -16.23 35.60
N THR A 664 -10.92 -16.58 36.85
CA THR A 664 -11.08 -15.69 38.01
C THR A 664 -9.82 -14.86 38.31
N ALA A 665 -8.69 -15.17 37.66
CA ALA A 665 -7.43 -14.50 37.91
C ALA A 665 -7.42 -13.12 37.23
N THR A 666 -7.06 -12.09 38.00
CA THR A 666 -6.90 -10.73 37.48
C THR A 666 -5.54 -10.17 37.83
N PRO A 667 -4.75 -9.69 36.85
CA PRO A 667 -3.46 -9.08 37.12
C PRO A 667 -3.57 -7.73 37.83
N LYS A 668 -4.79 -7.19 37.99
CA LYS A 668 -5.05 -5.96 38.75
C LYS A 668 -4.59 -6.09 40.21
N ASN A 669 -4.85 -7.24 40.83
CA ASN A 669 -4.59 -7.49 42.26
C ASN A 669 -3.66 -8.68 42.51
N ASP A 670 -3.35 -9.49 41.50
CA ASP A 670 -2.48 -10.66 41.62
C ASP A 670 -1.16 -10.46 40.85
N ARG A 671 -0.06 -10.44 41.60
CA ARG A 671 1.30 -10.30 41.04
C ARG A 671 1.70 -11.52 40.22
N ALA A 672 1.29 -12.73 40.59
CA ALA A 672 1.68 -13.94 39.85
C ALA A 672 1.07 -13.94 38.43
N SER A 673 -0.19 -13.52 38.30
CA SER A 673 -0.83 -13.32 37.00
C SER A 673 -0.13 -12.25 36.16
N ALA A 674 0.29 -11.14 36.79
CA ALA A 674 1.06 -10.11 36.10
C ALA A 674 2.41 -10.63 35.59
N GLU A 675 3.14 -11.40 36.40
CA GLU A 675 4.42 -12.00 36.03
C GLU A 675 4.27 -13.03 34.89
N LYS A 676 3.17 -13.78 34.85
CA LYS A 676 2.85 -14.67 33.71
C LYS A 676 2.67 -13.89 32.40
N ILE A 677 1.97 -12.76 32.43
CA ILE A 677 1.74 -11.91 31.24
C ILE A 677 3.04 -11.27 30.77
N LEU A 678 3.78 -10.63 31.68
CA LEU A 678 4.91 -9.77 31.32
C LEU A 678 6.24 -10.53 31.21
N GLY A 679 6.38 -11.67 31.89
CA GLY A 679 7.67 -12.35 32.09
C GLY A 679 8.35 -12.81 30.80
N LYS A 680 7.57 -13.17 29.77
CA LYS A 680 8.08 -13.62 28.46
C LYS A 680 8.27 -12.48 27.44
N LEU A 681 7.93 -11.24 27.79
CA LEU A 681 7.94 -10.12 26.85
C LEU A 681 9.22 -9.28 27.00
N SER A 682 9.61 -8.61 25.92
CA SER A 682 10.74 -7.69 25.87
C SER A 682 10.49 -6.55 24.88
N GLY A 683 11.31 -5.50 24.98
CA GLY A 683 11.33 -4.36 24.07
C GLY A 683 9.97 -3.74 23.79
N GLN A 684 9.66 -3.53 22.51
CA GLN A 684 8.38 -2.98 22.05
C GLN A 684 7.17 -3.70 22.64
N LEU A 685 7.17 -5.05 22.68
CA LEU A 685 6.01 -5.83 23.12
C LEU A 685 5.77 -5.69 24.62
N LEU A 686 6.84 -5.60 25.42
CA LEU A 686 6.75 -5.34 26.86
C LEU A 686 6.12 -3.96 27.12
N ALA A 687 6.61 -2.93 26.43
CA ALA A 687 6.09 -1.56 26.54
C ALA A 687 4.62 -1.47 26.09
N ALA A 688 4.29 -2.02 24.92
CA ALA A 688 2.92 -2.01 24.39
C ALA A 688 1.94 -2.79 25.30
N THR A 689 2.36 -3.92 25.87
CA THR A 689 1.53 -4.70 26.80
C THR A 689 1.30 -3.95 28.10
N PHE A 690 2.34 -3.33 28.68
CA PHE A 690 2.15 -2.52 29.87
C PHE A 690 1.17 -1.37 29.64
N ILE A 691 1.23 -0.72 28.47
CA ILE A 691 0.32 0.40 28.17
C ILE A 691 -1.10 -0.11 27.90
N ASN A 692 -1.26 -1.06 26.97
CA ASN A 692 -2.57 -1.37 26.39
C ASN A 692 -3.34 -2.48 27.12
N TYR A 693 -2.72 -3.24 28.04
CA TYR A 693 -3.42 -4.29 28.78
C TYR A 693 -4.45 -3.67 29.75
N PRO A 694 -5.77 -3.91 29.60
CA PRO A 694 -6.78 -3.18 30.36
C PRO A 694 -7.05 -3.85 31.72
N VAL A 695 -6.28 -3.48 32.75
CA VAL A 695 -6.40 -4.10 34.10
C VAL A 695 -7.77 -3.91 34.76
N ASP A 696 -8.54 -2.91 34.33
CA ASP A 696 -9.87 -2.60 34.86
C ASP A 696 -11.02 -3.17 34.01
N LEU A 697 -10.74 -3.70 32.81
CA LEU A 697 -11.75 -4.30 31.97
C LEU A 697 -12.03 -5.74 32.43
N ALA A 698 -13.30 -6.06 32.65
CA ALA A 698 -13.72 -7.43 32.91
C ALA A 698 -13.65 -8.27 31.63
N ALA A 699 -12.84 -9.33 31.65
CA ALA A 699 -12.85 -10.35 30.61
C ALA A 699 -14.21 -11.08 30.61
N ALA A 700 -14.73 -11.42 29.42
CA ALA A 700 -15.97 -12.18 29.30
C ALA A 700 -15.79 -13.32 28.28
N PRO A 701 -16.35 -14.53 28.55
CA PRO A 701 -16.33 -15.61 27.58
C PRO A 701 -16.89 -15.15 26.23
N PRO A 702 -16.30 -15.55 25.09
CA PRO A 702 -16.71 -15.11 23.77
C PRO A 702 -18.19 -15.30 23.47
N ALA A 703 -18.84 -16.33 24.02
CA ALA A 703 -20.28 -16.56 23.89
C ALA A 703 -21.18 -15.38 24.34
N LYS A 704 -20.66 -14.45 25.16
CA LYS A 704 -21.40 -13.27 25.64
C LYS A 704 -21.24 -12.03 24.77
N ALA A 705 -20.23 -11.99 23.88
CA ALA A 705 -19.81 -10.77 23.19
C ALA A 705 -19.55 -10.97 21.68
N MET A 706 -19.31 -12.19 21.24
CA MET A 706 -19.03 -12.51 19.84
C MET A 706 -20.26 -13.07 19.15
N PRO A 707 -20.47 -12.76 17.86
CA PRO A 707 -21.50 -13.41 17.06
C PRO A 707 -21.15 -14.88 16.80
N LYS A 708 -22.11 -15.64 16.29
CA LYS A 708 -21.89 -17.05 15.86
C LYS A 708 -21.55 -17.19 14.38
N THR A 709 -21.64 -16.10 13.62
CA THR A 709 -21.24 -16.04 12.22
C THR A 709 -20.36 -14.83 11.97
N TRP A 710 -19.42 -14.94 11.04
CA TRP A 710 -18.52 -13.86 10.66
C TRP A 710 -18.39 -13.77 9.14
N ALA A 711 -18.30 -12.54 8.62
CA ALA A 711 -18.06 -12.29 7.21
C ALA A 711 -16.94 -11.27 7.03
N ALA A 712 -15.97 -11.63 6.20
CA ALA A 712 -14.95 -10.76 5.65
C ALA A 712 -15.16 -10.71 4.13
N ASP A 713 -16.22 -10.02 3.74
CA ASP A 713 -16.81 -10.02 2.40
C ASP A 713 -15.88 -9.49 1.30
N THR A 714 -14.95 -8.60 1.66
CA THR A 714 -14.02 -7.98 0.72
C THR A 714 -13.10 -9.01 0.08
N LEU A 715 -12.56 -9.92 0.90
CA LEU A 715 -11.65 -10.97 0.44
C LEU A 715 -12.34 -12.33 0.33
N GLY A 716 -13.58 -12.45 0.82
CA GLY A 716 -14.41 -13.63 0.67
C GLY A 716 -14.16 -14.69 1.72
N PHE A 717 -14.05 -14.32 2.99
CA PHE A 717 -13.88 -15.27 4.10
C PHE A 717 -15.12 -15.30 5.01
N TYR A 718 -15.61 -16.49 5.35
CA TYR A 718 -16.84 -16.67 6.12
C TYR A 718 -16.65 -17.73 7.22
N VAL A 719 -17.26 -17.50 8.38
CA VAL A 719 -17.25 -18.43 9.52
C VAL A 719 -18.68 -18.68 10.00
N PHE A 720 -18.98 -19.94 10.31
CA PHE A 720 -20.22 -20.40 10.95
C PHE A 720 -19.84 -21.27 12.15
N ARG A 721 -20.43 -21.05 13.33
CA ARG A 721 -20.16 -21.87 14.52
C ARG A 721 -21.37 -22.00 15.42
N ASN A 722 -21.51 -23.13 16.12
CA ASN A 722 -22.63 -23.37 17.05
C ASN A 722 -22.51 -22.60 18.38
N GLY A 723 -21.29 -22.28 18.80
CA GLY A 723 -20.97 -21.66 20.08
C GLY A 723 -19.46 -21.60 20.35
N PHE A 724 -19.10 -21.20 21.57
CA PHE A 724 -17.71 -21.04 22.03
C PHE A 724 -17.38 -21.91 23.25
N GLU A 725 -18.21 -22.92 23.50
CA GLU A 725 -18.01 -23.83 24.62
C GLU A 725 -16.86 -24.80 24.29
N PRO A 726 -15.76 -24.78 25.08
CA PRO A 726 -14.62 -25.65 24.86
C PRO A 726 -15.03 -27.12 24.68
N GLY A 727 -14.59 -27.75 23.59
CA GLY A 727 -14.83 -29.17 23.31
C GLY A 727 -16.22 -29.53 22.75
N ASN A 728 -17.21 -28.63 22.85
CA ASN A 728 -18.55 -28.78 22.24
C ASN A 728 -18.75 -27.86 21.02
N GLU A 729 -17.76 -27.04 20.71
CA GLU A 729 -17.76 -26.11 19.59
C GLU A 729 -17.54 -26.80 18.24
N PHE A 730 -18.33 -26.38 17.26
CA PHE A 730 -18.13 -26.64 15.84
C PHE A 730 -17.82 -25.34 15.14
N ILE A 731 -16.83 -25.35 14.24
CA ILE A 731 -16.42 -24.19 13.45
C ILE A 731 -16.31 -24.65 11.99
N ALA A 732 -17.15 -24.09 11.13
CA ALA A 732 -17.05 -24.20 9.68
C ALA A 732 -16.54 -22.88 9.10
N GLN A 733 -15.50 -22.95 8.27
CA GLN A 733 -14.92 -21.80 7.60
C GLN A 733 -15.00 -22.00 6.09
N VAL A 734 -15.25 -20.93 5.33
CA VAL A 734 -15.30 -20.96 3.86
C VAL A 734 -14.49 -19.79 3.30
N PHE A 735 -13.67 -20.06 2.29
CA PHE A 735 -12.94 -19.04 1.55
C PHE A 735 -13.34 -19.05 0.08
N THR A 736 -14.06 -18.02 -0.32
CA THR A 736 -14.51 -17.83 -1.70
C THR A 736 -13.46 -17.14 -2.56
N LYS A 737 -12.50 -16.43 -1.94
CA LYS A 737 -11.47 -15.64 -2.63
C LYS A 737 -12.14 -14.67 -3.61
N ASN A 738 -12.82 -13.65 -3.09
CA ASN A 738 -13.65 -12.73 -3.89
C ASN A 738 -12.84 -11.82 -4.82
N VAL A 739 -11.54 -11.65 -4.58
CA VAL A 739 -10.65 -10.81 -5.38
C VAL A 739 -9.31 -11.50 -5.64
N PRO A 740 -8.65 -11.20 -6.78
CA PRO A 740 -7.32 -11.72 -7.05
C PRO A 740 -6.31 -11.19 -6.02
N ILE A 741 -5.58 -12.12 -5.40
CA ILE A 741 -4.51 -11.80 -4.45
C ILE A 741 -3.20 -11.85 -5.23
N ARG A 742 -2.61 -10.67 -5.46
CA ARG A 742 -1.37 -10.51 -6.26
C ARG A 742 -0.10 -10.47 -5.38
N ALA A 743 -0.18 -11.16 -4.24
CA ALA A 743 0.92 -11.51 -3.36
C ALA A 743 1.05 -13.05 -3.35
N TRP A 744 1.72 -13.66 -2.36
CA TRP A 744 1.64 -15.11 -2.24
C TRP A 744 0.18 -15.56 -2.04
N SER A 745 -0.30 -16.44 -2.93
CA SER A 745 -1.68 -16.91 -2.96
C SER A 745 -1.75 -18.40 -3.33
N HIS A 746 -2.78 -19.08 -2.83
CA HIS A 746 -3.10 -20.47 -3.18
C HIS A 746 -4.33 -20.51 -4.10
N PRO A 747 -4.49 -21.56 -4.94
CA PRO A 747 -5.66 -21.77 -5.79
C PRO A 747 -6.84 -22.40 -5.01
N ASN A 748 -7.19 -21.78 -3.88
CA ASN A 748 -8.12 -22.30 -2.86
C ASN A 748 -9.50 -21.62 -2.87
N ALA A 749 -9.90 -20.99 -3.98
CA ALA A 749 -11.25 -20.46 -4.13
C ALA A 749 -12.29 -21.59 -3.99
N GLY A 750 -13.24 -21.39 -3.07
CA GLY A 750 -14.27 -22.34 -2.69
C GLY A 750 -13.87 -23.32 -1.58
N ALA A 751 -12.63 -23.28 -1.07
CA ALA A 751 -12.17 -24.17 -0.01
C ALA A 751 -12.91 -23.94 1.31
N PHE A 752 -13.00 -24.99 2.14
CA PHE A 752 -13.64 -24.94 3.45
C PHE A 752 -12.85 -25.70 4.51
N ARG A 753 -13.08 -25.38 5.78
CA ARG A 753 -12.53 -26.07 6.96
C ARG A 753 -13.59 -26.41 7.98
N ILE A 754 -13.43 -27.53 8.68
CA ILE A 754 -14.34 -27.98 9.73
C ILE A 754 -13.55 -28.44 10.96
N TRP A 755 -13.90 -27.86 12.10
CA TRP A 755 -13.50 -28.28 13.45
C TRP A 755 -14.75 -28.67 14.21
N GLY A 756 -14.67 -29.71 15.03
CA GLY A 756 -15.79 -30.15 15.85
C GLY A 756 -15.43 -31.29 16.77
N LEU A 757 -16.03 -31.30 17.97
CA LEU A 757 -15.81 -32.34 18.98
C LEU A 757 -14.33 -32.52 19.36
N GLY A 758 -13.56 -31.42 19.39
CA GLY A 758 -12.13 -31.45 19.71
C GLY A 758 -11.21 -31.85 18.56
N HIS A 759 -11.74 -32.10 17.36
CA HIS A 759 -10.96 -32.61 16.23
C HIS A 759 -11.08 -31.73 14.98
N ALA A 760 -10.01 -31.70 14.20
CA ALA A 760 -10.05 -31.21 12.82
C ALA A 760 -10.63 -32.30 11.91
N TRP A 761 -11.52 -31.95 10.99
CA TRP A 761 -12.11 -32.89 10.03
C TRP A 761 -11.64 -32.66 8.60
N THR A 762 -10.92 -31.56 8.39
CA THR A 762 -10.34 -31.13 7.12
C THR A 762 -8.96 -30.53 7.32
N SER A 763 -8.11 -30.53 6.30
CA SER A 763 -6.77 -29.93 6.34
C SER A 763 -6.58 -28.79 5.33
N ALA A 764 -5.44 -28.09 5.44
CA ALA A 764 -4.99 -27.01 4.56
C ALA A 764 -3.48 -27.12 4.31
N PRO A 765 -2.98 -26.68 3.15
CA PRO A 765 -1.57 -26.32 3.04
C PRO A 765 -1.27 -25.12 3.96
N ILE A 766 -0.16 -25.22 4.70
CA ILE A 766 0.33 -24.14 5.59
C ILE A 766 1.60 -23.47 5.06
N ASP A 767 2.09 -23.93 3.91
CA ASP A 767 3.29 -23.43 3.29
C ASP A 767 2.98 -22.28 2.32
N ARG A 768 4.03 -21.64 1.82
CA ARG A 768 3.88 -20.53 0.87
C ARG A 768 3.34 -20.98 -0.49
N SER A 769 3.53 -22.25 -0.84
CA SER A 769 3.21 -22.82 -2.15
C SER A 769 2.20 -23.95 -1.99
N GLY A 770 0.93 -23.57 -1.85
CA GLY A 770 -0.20 -24.48 -1.86
C GLY A 770 -0.76 -24.68 -3.27
N TYR A 771 -1.33 -25.85 -3.51
CA TYR A 771 -1.89 -26.27 -4.79
C TYR A 771 -3.34 -26.73 -4.63
N ARG A 772 -4.10 -26.65 -5.73
CA ARG A 772 -5.54 -26.92 -5.70
C ARG A 772 -5.88 -28.34 -5.25
N PRO A 773 -5.10 -29.38 -5.60
CA PRO A 773 -5.34 -30.73 -5.08
C PRO A 773 -5.20 -30.86 -3.57
N GLU A 774 -4.53 -29.92 -2.89
CA GLU A 774 -4.39 -29.91 -1.42
C GLU A 774 -5.63 -29.30 -0.71
N GLU A 775 -6.68 -28.99 -1.47
CA GLU A 775 -7.90 -28.35 -0.96
C GLU A 775 -9.14 -29.24 -1.11
N SER A 776 -10.15 -29.05 -0.25
CA SER A 776 -11.46 -29.69 -0.37
C SER A 776 -12.31 -29.00 -1.46
N VAL A 777 -12.03 -29.31 -2.72
CA VAL A 777 -12.59 -28.67 -3.92
C VAL A 777 -12.94 -29.69 -5.01
N VAL A 778 -13.62 -29.25 -6.08
CA VAL A 778 -13.66 -30.02 -7.32
C VAL A 778 -12.38 -29.78 -8.12
N LEU A 779 -11.76 -30.88 -8.53
CA LEU A 779 -10.67 -30.92 -9.48
C LEU A 779 -11.16 -31.32 -10.87
N LEU A 780 -10.47 -30.77 -11.87
CA LEU A 780 -10.53 -31.19 -13.27
C LEU A 780 -9.15 -31.71 -13.70
N PRO A 781 -8.81 -32.98 -13.44
CA PRO A 781 -7.45 -33.47 -13.62
C PRO A 781 -6.93 -33.37 -15.06
N ASP A 782 -7.83 -33.39 -16.04
CA ASP A 782 -7.49 -33.39 -17.47
C ASP A 782 -7.67 -32.01 -18.14
N ASP A 783 -8.03 -30.98 -17.37
CA ASP A 783 -8.29 -29.62 -17.84
C ASP A 783 -7.37 -28.60 -17.17
N VAL A 784 -7.09 -27.51 -17.88
CA VAL A 784 -6.34 -26.37 -17.33
C VAL A 784 -7.30 -25.49 -16.53
N THR A 785 -6.95 -25.19 -15.29
CA THR A 785 -7.71 -24.29 -14.39
C THR A 785 -6.91 -23.05 -14.05
N SER A 786 -7.61 -21.98 -13.66
CA SER A 786 -7.00 -20.72 -13.25
C SER A 786 -6.59 -20.76 -11.77
N GLU A 787 -5.28 -20.71 -11.51
CA GLU A 787 -4.75 -20.70 -10.13
C GLU A 787 -5.06 -19.39 -9.38
N SER A 788 -5.23 -18.29 -10.12
CA SER A 788 -5.65 -17.00 -9.59
C SER A 788 -7.17 -16.79 -9.61
N GLY A 789 -7.93 -17.77 -10.11
CA GLY A 789 -9.38 -17.71 -10.22
C GLY A 789 -10.05 -17.44 -8.88
N CYS A 790 -11.11 -16.65 -8.93
CA CYS A 790 -11.83 -16.13 -7.78
C CYS A 790 -13.26 -16.65 -7.73
N GLY A 791 -13.80 -16.86 -6.54
CA GLY A 791 -15.22 -17.17 -6.38
C GLY A 791 -16.04 -15.90 -6.26
N LEU A 792 -17.23 -15.87 -6.85
CA LEU A 792 -18.21 -14.79 -6.68
C LEU A 792 -19.37 -15.28 -5.82
N ILE A 793 -19.58 -14.66 -4.66
CA ILE A 793 -20.75 -14.94 -3.81
C ILE A 793 -22.03 -14.58 -4.56
N THR A 794 -22.94 -15.54 -4.68
CA THR A 794 -24.28 -15.36 -5.28
C THR A 794 -25.40 -15.42 -4.23
N HIS A 795 -25.14 -16.04 -3.08
CA HIS A 795 -26.05 -16.11 -1.94
C HIS A 795 -25.28 -16.17 -0.61
N TYR A 796 -25.81 -15.54 0.44
CA TYR A 796 -25.31 -15.64 1.81
C TYR A 796 -26.46 -15.38 2.80
N ALA A 797 -26.69 -16.31 3.72
CA ALA A 797 -27.69 -16.19 4.78
C ALA A 797 -27.21 -16.85 6.07
N THR A 798 -27.59 -16.26 7.21
CA THR A 798 -27.21 -16.74 8.55
C THR A 798 -28.43 -16.78 9.49
N LYS A 799 -28.32 -17.60 10.53
CA LYS A 799 -29.29 -17.74 11.63
C LYS A 799 -28.60 -17.43 12.97
N LEU A 800 -29.38 -17.07 13.98
CA LEU A 800 -28.88 -16.70 15.32
C LEU A 800 -28.17 -17.85 16.06
N ASP A 801 -28.51 -19.10 15.74
CA ASP A 801 -27.87 -20.30 16.30
C ASP A 801 -26.47 -20.56 15.68
N GLY A 802 -26.09 -19.80 14.66
CA GLY A 802 -24.85 -19.95 13.91
C GLY A 802 -25.01 -20.67 12.57
N SER A 803 -26.16 -21.31 12.34
CA SER A 803 -26.47 -22.03 11.11
C SER A 803 -26.57 -21.05 9.93
N GLY A 804 -26.43 -21.53 8.69
CA GLY A 804 -26.50 -20.66 7.53
C GLY A 804 -26.20 -21.36 6.21
N SER A 805 -26.28 -20.61 5.12
CA SER A 805 -25.94 -21.09 3.78
C SER A 805 -25.28 -20.02 2.93
N LEU A 806 -24.49 -20.46 1.96
CA LEU A 806 -23.87 -19.60 0.96
C LEU A 806 -23.77 -20.33 -0.38
N SER A 807 -23.73 -19.56 -1.47
CA SER A 807 -23.48 -20.06 -2.82
C SER A 807 -22.42 -19.22 -3.51
N ILE A 808 -21.59 -19.89 -4.32
CA ILE A 808 -20.41 -19.34 -4.97
C ILE A 808 -20.45 -19.72 -6.45
N ASP A 809 -20.34 -18.74 -7.34
CA ASP A 809 -19.96 -18.97 -8.73
C ASP A 809 -18.43 -19.12 -8.80
N LEU A 810 -17.97 -20.30 -9.23
CA LEU A 810 -16.57 -20.69 -9.37
C LEU A 810 -16.12 -20.74 -10.84
N SER A 811 -16.92 -20.23 -11.77
CA SER A 811 -16.60 -20.31 -13.21
C SER A 811 -15.27 -19.64 -13.56
N ASP A 812 -14.88 -18.60 -12.82
CA ASP A 812 -13.56 -17.93 -12.96
C ASP A 812 -12.38 -18.87 -12.66
N VAL A 813 -12.56 -19.83 -11.74
CA VAL A 813 -11.57 -20.86 -11.40
C VAL A 813 -11.39 -21.85 -12.55
N TYR A 814 -12.45 -22.14 -13.29
CA TYR A 814 -12.42 -23.08 -14.41
C TYR A 814 -12.15 -22.40 -15.76
N LEU A 815 -11.81 -21.10 -15.77
CA LEU A 815 -11.37 -20.42 -16.98
C LEU A 815 -10.05 -21.03 -17.49
N ALA A 816 -10.11 -21.70 -18.64
CA ALA A 816 -8.92 -22.10 -19.37
C ALA A 816 -8.21 -20.86 -19.94
N VAL A 817 -6.92 -20.71 -19.65
CA VAL A 817 -6.06 -19.78 -20.39
C VAL A 817 -5.96 -20.32 -21.81
N ALA A 818 -6.56 -19.63 -22.79
CA ALA A 818 -6.36 -19.99 -24.19
C ALA A 818 -4.85 -20.05 -24.46
N GLU A 819 -4.37 -21.10 -25.13
CA GLU A 819 -3.00 -21.20 -25.63
C GLU A 819 -2.73 -20.07 -26.64
N GLN A 820 -2.59 -18.84 -26.17
CA GLN A 820 -1.81 -17.82 -26.85
C GLN A 820 -0.39 -17.92 -26.30
N LYS A 821 0.53 -18.08 -27.24
CA LYS A 821 1.98 -18.28 -27.07
C LYS A 821 2.49 -17.81 -25.70
N LYS A 822 3.07 -18.76 -24.95
CA LYS A 822 3.74 -18.56 -23.65
C LYS A 822 4.67 -17.34 -23.61
N ASP A 823 5.17 -16.90 -24.76
CA ASP A 823 6.11 -15.79 -24.91
C ASP A 823 5.47 -14.39 -24.78
N GLU A 824 4.14 -14.24 -25.02
CA GLU A 824 3.44 -12.94 -24.93
C GLU A 824 2.82 -12.68 -23.54
N VAL A 825 2.40 -13.73 -22.82
CA VAL A 825 1.82 -13.58 -21.46
C VAL A 825 2.93 -13.40 -20.42
N ALA A 826 4.10 -14.01 -20.61
CA ALA A 826 5.26 -13.82 -19.75
C ALA A 826 5.80 -12.37 -19.81
N THR A 827 5.69 -11.70 -20.97
CA THR A 827 6.11 -10.30 -21.14
C THR A 827 5.11 -9.29 -20.56
N MET A 828 3.82 -9.62 -20.42
CA MET A 828 2.82 -8.72 -19.81
C MET A 828 2.85 -8.66 -18.27
N ILE A 829 3.45 -9.66 -17.62
CA ILE A 829 3.55 -9.74 -16.15
C ILE A 829 4.82 -9.03 -15.64
N ASP A 830 5.85 -8.89 -16.48
CA ASP A 830 7.14 -8.27 -16.14
C ASP A 830 7.44 -6.93 -16.85
N ALA A 831 6.56 -6.43 -17.74
CA ALA A 831 6.82 -5.17 -18.43
C ALA A 831 6.60 -3.94 -17.51
N ASP A 832 7.72 -3.35 -17.07
CA ASP A 832 7.81 -1.94 -16.67
C ASP A 832 7.37 -1.06 -17.87
N PRO A 833 6.32 -0.23 -17.76
CA PRO A 833 5.82 0.56 -18.88
C PRO A 833 6.67 1.81 -19.17
N THR A 834 7.96 1.79 -18.80
CA THR A 834 8.89 2.88 -19.12
C THR A 834 9.47 2.78 -20.52
N ASP A 835 9.32 1.64 -21.21
CA ASP A 835 9.88 1.47 -22.55
C ASP A 835 8.90 1.77 -23.69
N THR A 836 9.45 2.47 -24.67
CA THR A 836 8.76 3.33 -25.64
C THR A 836 7.74 2.65 -26.57
N VAL A 837 6.73 3.46 -26.92
CA VAL A 837 5.80 3.26 -28.04
C VAL A 837 6.59 3.12 -29.34
N ASP A 838 6.48 2.00 -30.04
CA ASP A 838 6.65 1.99 -31.49
C ASP A 838 5.50 1.27 -32.22
N LYS A 839 5.12 1.91 -33.31
CA LYS A 839 3.99 1.64 -34.20
C LYS A 839 4.41 0.59 -35.21
N SER A 840 3.60 -0.47 -35.34
CA SER A 840 3.05 -0.94 -36.62
C SER A 840 2.79 -2.44 -36.57
N LEU A 841 1.51 -2.84 -36.64
CA LEU A 841 1.11 -4.11 -37.22
C LEU A 841 -0.36 -3.99 -37.65
N LYS A 842 -0.54 -3.77 -38.95
CA LYS A 842 -1.83 -3.83 -39.64
C LYS A 842 -2.14 -5.29 -39.93
N MET A 843 -3.31 -5.81 -39.52
CA MET A 843 -3.95 -6.94 -40.20
C MET A 843 -5.48 -6.82 -40.17
N ALA A 844 -6.08 -7.04 -41.34
CA ALA A 844 -7.52 -7.05 -41.61
C ALA A 844 -8.17 -8.41 -41.24
N PRO A 845 -9.51 -8.49 -41.09
CA PRO A 845 -10.18 -9.59 -40.38
C PRO A 845 -10.65 -10.73 -41.30
N PRO A 846 -10.90 -11.94 -40.77
CA PRO A 846 -11.94 -12.81 -41.30
C PRO A 846 -13.13 -12.97 -40.34
N LYS A 847 -14.25 -13.26 -40.98
CA LYS A 847 -15.66 -13.17 -40.54
C LYS A 847 -16.13 -14.38 -39.73
N SER A 848 -17.08 -14.08 -38.83
CA SER A 848 -18.25 -14.88 -38.36
C SER A 848 -18.04 -16.28 -37.78
N VAL A 849 -18.53 -16.53 -36.55
CA VAL A 849 -19.80 -17.23 -36.24
C VAL A 849 -20.25 -16.82 -34.81
N THR A 850 -21.56 -16.64 -34.65
CA THR A 850 -22.32 -16.09 -33.50
C THR A 850 -23.00 -17.18 -32.68
N ALA A 851 -23.03 -17.04 -31.33
CA ALA A 851 -24.07 -17.43 -30.32
C ALA A 851 -23.41 -17.53 -28.90
N TYR A 852 -23.54 -16.59 -27.94
CA TYR A 852 -24.59 -16.33 -26.90
C TYR A 852 -24.94 -17.56 -26.00
N TYR A 853 -24.89 -17.60 -24.65
CA TYR A 853 -25.15 -16.67 -23.51
C TYR A 853 -24.22 -16.99 -22.29
N ARG A 854 -23.76 -16.05 -21.44
CA ARG A 854 -24.33 -15.64 -20.10
C ARG A 854 -23.64 -14.35 -19.54
N GLU A 855 -23.03 -13.55 -20.40
CA GLU A 855 -22.16 -12.43 -19.99
C GLU A 855 -22.86 -11.32 -19.20
N LYS A 856 -24.13 -11.04 -19.53
CA LYS A 856 -24.88 -9.90 -18.99
C LYS A 856 -25.20 -10.03 -17.50
N ASP A 857 -25.47 -11.25 -17.02
CA ASP A 857 -25.77 -11.51 -15.61
C ASP A 857 -24.50 -11.52 -14.76
N ARG A 858 -23.39 -12.04 -15.32
CA ARG A 858 -22.06 -12.01 -14.69
C ARG A 858 -21.57 -10.57 -14.51
N ASP A 859 -21.73 -9.73 -15.53
CA ASP A 859 -21.33 -8.32 -15.47
C ASP A 859 -22.26 -7.52 -14.55
N ALA A 860 -23.56 -7.83 -14.52
CA ALA A 860 -24.50 -7.25 -13.58
C ALA A 860 -24.20 -7.64 -12.12
N LEU A 861 -23.83 -8.89 -11.84
CA LEU A 861 -23.42 -9.35 -10.51
C LEU A 861 -22.07 -8.74 -10.09
N ARG A 862 -21.08 -8.72 -10.99
CA ARG A 862 -19.79 -8.03 -10.75
C ARG A 862 -19.99 -6.54 -10.50
N SER A 863 -20.95 -5.89 -11.14
CA SER A 863 -21.26 -4.47 -10.93
C SER A 863 -21.81 -4.13 -9.54
N LYS A 864 -22.30 -5.13 -8.80
CA LYS A 864 -22.82 -5.01 -7.42
C LYS A 864 -21.75 -5.21 -6.34
N LEU A 865 -20.59 -5.78 -6.67
CA LEU A 865 -19.42 -5.74 -5.77
C LEU A 865 -18.96 -4.27 -5.64
N PRO A 866 -18.36 -3.86 -4.50
CA PRO A 866 -17.92 -2.48 -4.34
C PRO A 866 -16.94 -2.13 -5.48
N LYS A 867 -17.35 -1.20 -6.35
CA LYS A 867 -16.68 -0.83 -7.62
C LYS A 867 -15.20 -0.44 -7.45
N LEU A 868 -14.79 -0.14 -6.22
CA LEU A 868 -13.41 0.13 -5.85
C LEU A 868 -12.47 -1.07 -6.10
N TYR A 869 -12.97 -2.31 -5.98
CA TYR A 869 -12.16 -3.54 -6.07
C TYR A 869 -12.09 -4.13 -7.49
N ASN A 870 -13.10 -3.87 -8.35
CA ASN A 870 -13.13 -4.37 -9.72
C ASN A 870 -12.06 -3.73 -10.64
N ALA A 871 -11.54 -2.55 -10.29
CA ALA A 871 -10.51 -1.85 -11.08
C ALA A 871 -9.23 -2.68 -11.32
N TYR A 872 -8.94 -3.65 -10.46
CA TYR A 872 -7.69 -4.43 -10.51
C TYR A 872 -7.79 -5.73 -11.30
N GLY A 873 -9.02 -6.17 -11.62
CA GLY A 873 -9.27 -7.30 -12.51
C GLY A 873 -9.22 -6.93 -14.00
N ASP A 874 -9.26 -5.63 -14.31
CA ASP A 874 -9.55 -5.14 -15.66
C ASP A 874 -8.46 -5.42 -16.70
N ARG A 875 -7.23 -5.82 -16.31
CA ARG A 875 -6.21 -6.27 -17.29
C ARG A 875 -6.45 -7.67 -17.88
N LEU A 876 -7.41 -8.43 -17.34
CA LEU A 876 -7.84 -9.70 -17.95
C LEU A 876 -8.96 -9.50 -18.98
N LYS A 877 -9.50 -8.27 -19.14
CA LYS A 877 -10.58 -8.00 -20.10
C LYS A 877 -10.15 -8.16 -21.56
N ASP A 878 -8.87 -7.99 -21.87
CA ASP A 878 -8.37 -8.04 -23.25
C ASP A 878 -7.89 -9.43 -23.70
N VAL A 879 -7.76 -10.38 -22.78
CA VAL A 879 -7.55 -11.79 -23.14
C VAL A 879 -8.92 -12.46 -23.20
N LYS A 880 -9.36 -12.84 -24.41
CA LYS A 880 -10.59 -13.60 -24.60
C LYS A 880 -10.43 -15.00 -24.01
N TYR A 881 -10.66 -15.15 -22.72
CA TYR A 881 -10.81 -16.45 -22.08
C TYR A 881 -12.12 -17.09 -22.59
N LYS A 882 -12.01 -18.15 -23.39
CA LYS A 882 -13.14 -19.04 -23.71
C LYS A 882 -13.04 -20.25 -22.80
N SER A 883 -13.83 -20.26 -21.75
CA SER A 883 -14.11 -21.49 -21.00
C SER A 883 -15.37 -22.13 -21.55
N HIS A 884 -15.36 -23.45 -21.70
CA HIS A 884 -16.57 -24.25 -21.87
C HIS A 884 -17.01 -24.90 -20.55
N VAL A 885 -16.41 -24.49 -19.43
CA VAL A 885 -16.65 -25.02 -18.09
C VAL A 885 -17.25 -23.94 -17.20
N ASP A 886 -18.47 -24.19 -16.74
CA ASP A 886 -19.14 -23.40 -15.71
C ASP A 886 -19.18 -24.23 -14.42
N GLY A 887 -18.98 -23.58 -13.28
CA GLY A 887 -19.04 -24.26 -12.00
C GLY A 887 -19.62 -23.41 -10.89
N ASP A 888 -20.49 -24.00 -10.07
CA ASP A 888 -21.03 -23.38 -8.87
C ASP A 888 -20.97 -24.32 -7.67
N ARG A 889 -20.86 -23.72 -6.48
CA ARG A 889 -20.80 -24.40 -5.18
C ARG A 889 -21.85 -23.80 -4.27
N ALA A 890 -22.75 -24.60 -3.75
CA ALA A 890 -23.63 -24.25 -2.64
C ALA A 890 -23.23 -25.03 -1.38
N MET A 891 -23.23 -24.35 -0.23
CA MET A 891 -22.97 -24.97 1.08
C MET A 891 -24.00 -24.49 2.10
N ALA A 892 -24.45 -25.39 2.97
CA ALA A 892 -25.25 -25.07 4.14
C ALA A 892 -24.74 -25.81 5.37
N PHE A 893 -24.81 -25.13 6.50
CA PHE A 893 -24.42 -25.64 7.81
C PHE A 893 -25.61 -25.52 8.77
N ASP A 894 -25.93 -26.60 9.47
CA ASP A 894 -26.97 -26.66 10.48
C ASP A 894 -26.41 -27.19 11.80
N PHE A 895 -26.60 -26.39 12.86
CA PHE A 895 -26.18 -26.69 14.23
C PHE A 895 -27.38 -26.89 15.17
N SER A 896 -28.60 -26.99 14.64
CA SER A 896 -29.82 -27.09 15.45
C SER A 896 -29.97 -28.44 16.18
N GLY A 897 -29.20 -29.46 15.78
CA GLY A 897 -29.30 -30.83 16.32
C GLY A 897 -30.46 -31.65 15.76
N LYS A 898 -31.38 -31.03 15.00
CA LYS A 898 -32.59 -31.67 14.47
C LYS A 898 -32.33 -32.80 13.48
N CYS A 899 -31.16 -32.82 12.86
CA CYS A 899 -30.77 -33.92 11.98
C CYS A 899 -30.42 -35.21 12.74
N GLY A 900 -30.38 -35.19 14.08
CA GLY A 900 -29.91 -36.30 14.92
C GLY A 900 -28.40 -36.29 15.17
N ALA A 901 -27.69 -35.27 14.70
CA ALA A 901 -26.28 -35.02 14.97
C ALA A 901 -26.06 -33.53 15.34
N PRO A 902 -25.04 -33.20 16.15
CA PRO A 902 -24.75 -31.79 16.52
C PRO A 902 -24.26 -30.94 15.33
N PHE A 903 -23.88 -31.58 14.22
CA PHE A 903 -23.42 -30.90 13.01
C PHE A 903 -23.96 -31.60 11.77
N LEU A 904 -24.56 -30.81 10.89
CA LEU A 904 -24.93 -31.17 9.53
C LEU A 904 -24.31 -30.16 8.56
N MET A 905 -23.61 -30.67 7.55
CA MET A 905 -23.20 -29.91 6.38
C MET A 905 -23.83 -30.51 5.14
N VAL A 906 -24.32 -29.65 4.26
CA VAL A 906 -24.75 -30.01 2.92
C VAL A 906 -23.90 -29.23 1.94
N LEU A 907 -23.36 -29.93 0.93
CA LEU A 907 -22.60 -29.33 -0.15
C LEU A 907 -23.16 -29.82 -1.48
N VAL A 908 -23.35 -28.88 -2.41
CA VAL A 908 -23.69 -29.18 -3.80
C VAL A 908 -22.72 -28.44 -4.70
N ASP A 909 -21.88 -29.18 -5.41
CA ASP A 909 -21.14 -28.63 -6.55
C ASP A 909 -21.82 -29.02 -7.85
N ARG A 910 -22.02 -28.07 -8.75
CA ARG A 910 -22.43 -28.33 -10.13
C ARG A 910 -21.32 -27.85 -11.05
N VAL A 911 -20.83 -28.74 -11.91
CA VAL A 911 -19.79 -28.42 -12.89
C VAL A 911 -20.21 -28.97 -14.24
N SER A 912 -20.43 -28.07 -15.19
CA SER A 912 -20.80 -28.43 -16.57
C SER A 912 -19.61 -28.23 -17.50
N GLY A 913 -19.51 -29.06 -18.55
CA GLY A 913 -18.37 -29.05 -19.47
C GLY A 913 -17.07 -29.59 -18.86
N GLY A 914 -15.95 -29.48 -19.58
CA GLY A 914 -14.67 -30.08 -19.15
C GLY A 914 -14.68 -31.62 -19.27
N LYS A 915 -13.54 -32.25 -18.97
CA LYS A 915 -13.33 -33.69 -19.05
C LYS A 915 -13.63 -34.35 -17.70
N THR A 916 -12.65 -35.00 -17.08
CA THR A 916 -12.80 -35.71 -15.81
C THR A 916 -13.02 -34.76 -14.64
N LYS A 917 -13.92 -35.13 -13.73
CA LYS A 917 -14.27 -34.35 -12.53
C LYS A 917 -14.11 -35.22 -11.30
N GLN A 918 -13.45 -34.68 -10.29
CA GLN A 918 -13.26 -35.38 -9.02
C GLN A 918 -13.49 -34.37 -7.88
N TRP A 919 -14.43 -34.66 -6.99
CA TRP A 919 -14.62 -33.88 -5.78
C TRP A 919 -13.75 -34.44 -4.66
N LEU A 920 -12.98 -33.57 -4.00
CA LEU A 920 -12.05 -33.94 -2.95
C LEU A 920 -12.52 -33.51 -1.56
N TRP A 921 -12.32 -34.40 -0.60
CA TRP A 921 -12.29 -34.09 0.82
C TRP A 921 -10.88 -34.31 1.36
N GLN A 922 -10.19 -33.21 1.66
CA GLN A 922 -8.87 -33.25 2.25
C GLN A 922 -8.97 -33.44 3.76
N MET A 923 -8.34 -34.49 4.28
CA MET A 923 -8.36 -34.84 5.70
C MET A 923 -7.05 -34.46 6.40
N PRO A 924 -7.05 -34.30 7.74
CA PRO A 924 -5.81 -34.15 8.51
C PRO A 924 -4.87 -35.33 8.27
N THR A 925 -3.74 -35.07 7.61
CA THR A 925 -2.70 -36.07 7.36
C THR A 925 -1.78 -36.20 8.58
N GLY A 926 -1.39 -37.43 8.93
CA GLY A 926 -0.39 -37.69 9.95
C GLY A 926 -0.92 -37.82 11.39
N ASP A 927 -2.23 -37.73 11.60
CA ASP A 927 -2.85 -38.08 12.87
C ASP A 927 -3.12 -39.60 12.92
N PRO A 928 -2.40 -40.38 13.74
CA PRO A 928 -2.55 -41.83 13.80
C PRO A 928 -3.89 -42.27 14.40
N THR A 929 -4.64 -41.37 15.04
CA THR A 929 -5.94 -41.67 15.66
C THR A 929 -7.10 -41.52 14.69
N LEU A 930 -6.89 -40.86 13.55
CA LEU A 930 -7.88 -40.71 12.49
C LEU A 930 -7.84 -41.90 11.52
N THR A 931 -8.98 -42.55 11.34
CA THR A 931 -9.16 -43.62 10.35
C THR A 931 -10.19 -43.24 9.31
N ALA A 932 -9.98 -43.67 8.06
CA ALA A 932 -10.87 -43.36 6.95
C ALA A 932 -11.30 -44.63 6.21
N THR A 933 -12.57 -44.68 5.80
CA THR A 933 -13.14 -45.73 4.94
C THR A 933 -14.08 -45.12 3.93
N ALA A 934 -14.22 -45.73 2.76
CA ALA A 934 -15.23 -45.38 1.77
C ALA A 934 -15.89 -46.63 1.21
N ALA A 935 -17.19 -46.58 0.99
CA ALA A 935 -17.99 -47.66 0.44
C ALA A 935 -19.10 -47.09 -0.44
N GLU A 936 -19.04 -47.40 -1.73
CA GLU A 936 -19.98 -46.95 -2.77
C GLU A 936 -20.30 -45.46 -2.70
N ASN A 937 -21.46 -45.09 -2.12
CA ASN A 937 -21.94 -43.72 -2.03
C ASN A 937 -21.66 -43.08 -0.66
N THR A 938 -20.84 -43.69 0.19
CA THR A 938 -20.59 -43.20 1.55
C THR A 938 -19.12 -43.24 1.93
N PHE A 939 -18.72 -42.36 2.84
CA PHE A 939 -17.41 -42.40 3.47
C PHE A 939 -17.51 -42.08 4.95
N ASN A 940 -16.56 -42.59 5.73
CA ASN A 940 -16.48 -42.36 7.17
C ASN A 940 -15.07 -41.94 7.54
N LEU A 941 -14.99 -40.89 8.36
CA LEU A 941 -13.78 -40.56 9.11
C LEU A 941 -14.06 -40.82 10.59
N LYS A 942 -13.14 -41.44 11.31
CA LYS A 942 -13.37 -41.85 12.69
C LYS A 942 -12.14 -41.57 13.55
N TYR A 943 -12.37 -40.76 14.58
CA TYR A 943 -11.56 -40.63 15.78
C TYR A 943 -12.05 -41.62 16.86
N PRO A 944 -11.28 -41.84 17.94
CA PRO A 944 -11.69 -42.75 19.02
C PRO A 944 -13.05 -42.40 19.64
N ASP A 945 -13.35 -41.11 19.76
CA ASP A 945 -14.51 -40.56 20.47
C ASP A 945 -15.50 -39.79 19.58
N ALA A 946 -15.23 -39.68 18.27
CA ALA A 946 -16.07 -38.98 17.31
C ALA A 946 -16.02 -39.61 15.91
N SER A 947 -17.08 -39.44 15.13
CA SER A 947 -17.16 -39.91 13.75
C SER A 947 -17.81 -38.86 12.85
N LEU A 948 -17.37 -38.86 11.59
CA LEU A 948 -17.96 -38.14 10.48
C LEU A 948 -18.50 -39.16 9.47
N ARG A 949 -19.75 -38.97 9.03
CA ARG A 949 -20.37 -39.73 7.94
C ARG A 949 -20.65 -38.80 6.78
N GLY A 950 -20.04 -39.05 5.64
CA GLY A 950 -20.40 -38.44 4.37
C GLY A 950 -21.27 -39.39 3.54
N THR A 951 -22.39 -38.88 3.02
CA THR A 951 -23.29 -39.58 2.11
C THR A 951 -23.39 -38.81 0.81
N VAL A 952 -22.96 -39.42 -0.28
CA VAL A 952 -23.08 -38.93 -1.65
C VAL A 952 -24.46 -39.29 -2.18
N VAL A 953 -25.26 -38.27 -2.47
CA VAL A 953 -26.63 -38.39 -2.97
C VAL A 953 -26.69 -38.40 -4.49
N SER A 954 -25.65 -37.89 -5.14
CA SER A 954 -25.56 -37.84 -6.60
C SER A 954 -25.69 -39.22 -7.25
N PRO A 955 -26.55 -39.37 -8.28
CA PRO A 955 -26.59 -40.58 -9.08
C PRO A 955 -25.21 -40.86 -9.70
N ASN A 956 -24.85 -42.15 -9.82
CA ASN A 956 -23.60 -42.63 -10.44
C ASN A 956 -22.27 -42.20 -9.79
N ALA A 957 -22.29 -41.30 -8.80
CA ALA A 957 -21.10 -40.86 -8.10
C ALA A 957 -20.67 -41.88 -7.03
N LYS A 958 -19.37 -42.16 -6.94
CA LYS A 958 -18.79 -43.12 -6.00
C LYS A 958 -17.69 -42.47 -5.18
N ALA A 959 -17.76 -42.65 -3.86
CA ALA A 959 -16.73 -42.27 -2.92
C ALA A 959 -15.63 -43.35 -2.85
N ARG A 960 -14.38 -42.91 -2.82
CA ARG A 960 -13.18 -43.73 -2.68
C ARG A 960 -12.26 -43.10 -1.66
N PHE A 961 -11.66 -43.93 -0.82
CA PHE A 961 -10.57 -43.51 0.04
C PHE A 961 -9.26 -43.80 -0.70
N LEU A 962 -8.50 -42.74 -0.97
CA LEU A 962 -7.20 -42.84 -1.63
C LEU A 962 -6.12 -42.54 -0.59
N LYS A 963 -5.37 -43.58 -0.24
CA LYS A 963 -4.31 -43.54 0.78
C LYS A 963 -2.95 -43.40 0.11
N ASN A 964 -2.03 -42.68 0.76
CA ASN A 964 -0.64 -42.50 0.37
C ASN A 964 -0.47 -42.06 -1.09
N GLN A 965 -1.32 -41.15 -1.55
CA GLN A 965 -1.25 -40.64 -2.91
C GLN A 965 -0.08 -39.68 -3.04
N GLU A 966 0.91 -40.05 -3.85
CA GLU A 966 2.03 -39.19 -4.19
C GLU A 966 1.63 -38.22 -5.29
N MET A 967 1.79 -36.92 -5.03
CA MET A 967 1.61 -35.87 -6.02
C MET A 967 2.90 -35.07 -6.15
N TYR A 968 3.28 -34.79 -7.39
CA TYR A 968 4.46 -34.01 -7.73
C TYR A 968 4.05 -32.59 -8.09
N PHE A 969 4.69 -31.62 -7.44
CA PHE A 969 4.47 -30.21 -7.66
C PHE A 969 5.77 -29.52 -8.04
N ILE A 970 5.65 -28.45 -8.81
CA ILE A 970 6.76 -27.58 -9.18
C ILE A 970 6.62 -26.29 -8.40
N TYR A 971 7.58 -25.96 -7.54
CA TYR A 971 7.62 -24.68 -6.85
C TYR A 971 7.65 -23.54 -7.88
N ARG A 972 6.70 -22.60 -7.78
CA ARG A 972 6.54 -21.55 -8.80
C ARG A 972 7.16 -20.20 -8.47
N GLY A 973 7.69 -20.03 -7.26
CA GLY A 973 8.37 -18.78 -6.91
C GLY A 973 9.28 -18.85 -5.69
N GLY A 974 9.94 -17.73 -5.42
CA GLY A 974 11.03 -17.61 -4.45
C GLY A 974 12.30 -18.32 -4.93
N SER A 975 13.26 -18.50 -4.02
CA SER A 975 14.55 -19.15 -4.29
C SER A 975 14.46 -20.61 -4.74
N SER A 976 13.28 -21.24 -4.61
CA SER A 976 13.03 -22.63 -4.99
C SER A 976 12.26 -22.76 -6.31
N LYS A 977 12.07 -21.67 -7.06
CA LYS A 977 11.34 -21.69 -8.33
C LYS A 977 11.91 -22.76 -9.28
N GLY A 978 11.05 -23.62 -9.81
CA GLY A 978 11.40 -24.74 -10.70
C GLY A 978 11.76 -26.04 -9.97
N ALA A 979 11.90 -26.05 -8.64
CA ALA A 979 12.18 -27.27 -7.90
C ALA A 979 10.95 -28.18 -7.83
N ASN A 980 11.16 -29.48 -8.08
CA ASN A 980 10.13 -30.50 -7.87
C ASN A 980 10.02 -30.84 -6.38
N THR A 981 8.80 -30.96 -5.89
CA THR A 981 8.50 -31.49 -4.56
C THR A 981 7.43 -32.55 -4.67
N MET A 982 7.66 -33.68 -4.02
CA MET A 982 6.66 -34.72 -3.87
C MET A 982 6.00 -34.55 -2.51
N ARG A 983 4.68 -34.64 -2.47
CA ARG A 983 3.91 -34.70 -1.22
C ARG A 983 2.99 -35.91 -1.27
N THR A 984 2.74 -36.49 -0.11
CA THR A 984 1.90 -37.67 0.05
C THR A 984 0.63 -37.28 0.80
N PHE A 985 -0.53 -37.64 0.26
CA PHE A 985 -1.83 -37.28 0.83
C PHE A 985 -2.74 -38.50 1.02
N ASP A 986 -3.56 -38.39 2.05
CA ASP A 986 -4.75 -39.22 2.25
C ASP A 986 -5.97 -38.32 2.01
N PHE A 987 -6.91 -38.75 1.16
CA PHE A 987 -8.13 -37.99 0.90
C PHE A 987 -9.29 -38.89 0.48
N ILE A 988 -10.52 -38.38 0.62
CA ILE A 988 -11.69 -38.98 -0.01
C ILE A 988 -11.88 -38.31 -1.37
N ALA A 989 -12.00 -39.13 -2.41
CA ALA A 989 -12.40 -38.70 -3.74
C ALA A 989 -13.82 -39.17 -4.04
N VAL A 990 -14.66 -38.29 -4.58
CA VAL A 990 -15.94 -38.65 -5.16
C VAL A 990 -15.84 -38.45 -6.67
N GLU A 991 -16.05 -39.54 -7.41
CA GLU A 991 -15.90 -39.59 -8.86
C GLU A 991 -17.25 -39.91 -9.49
N THR A 992 -17.56 -39.28 -10.62
CA THR A 992 -18.74 -39.60 -11.43
C THR A 992 -18.32 -39.78 -12.90
N PRO A 993 -18.94 -40.73 -13.64
CA PRO A 993 -18.77 -40.82 -15.08
C PRO A 993 -19.53 -39.71 -15.85
N ASP A 994 -20.39 -38.94 -15.17
CA ASP A 994 -21.23 -37.95 -15.82
C ASP A 994 -20.40 -36.80 -16.40
N LYS A 995 -20.70 -36.42 -17.65
CA LYS A 995 -20.04 -35.31 -18.33
C LYS A 995 -20.31 -33.97 -17.63
N ASP A 996 -21.54 -33.75 -17.20
CA ASP A 996 -21.91 -32.64 -16.34
C ASP A 996 -22.13 -33.21 -14.94
N ALA A 997 -21.25 -32.87 -14.00
CA ALA A 997 -21.28 -33.44 -12.67
C ALA A 997 -22.10 -32.58 -11.73
N THR A 998 -22.97 -33.23 -10.96
CA THR A 998 -23.50 -32.68 -9.72
C THR A 998 -22.94 -33.52 -8.58
N PHE A 999 -22.23 -32.93 -7.62
CA PHE A 999 -21.77 -33.58 -6.40
C PHE A 999 -22.61 -33.06 -5.22
N PHE A 1000 -23.65 -33.81 -4.85
CA PHE A 1000 -24.51 -33.54 -3.71
C PHE A 1000 -24.05 -34.43 -2.56
N VAL A 1001 -23.41 -33.83 -1.56
CA VAL A 1001 -22.83 -34.51 -0.41
C VAL A 1001 -23.46 -34.00 0.88
N VAL A 1002 -23.92 -34.94 1.71
CA VAL A 1002 -24.47 -34.67 3.04
C VAL A 1002 -23.53 -35.25 4.09
N VAL A 1003 -23.08 -34.41 5.01
CA VAL A 1003 -22.09 -34.77 6.02
C VAL A 1003 -22.65 -34.53 7.42
N THR A 1004 -22.53 -35.52 8.30
CA THR A 1004 -22.84 -35.38 9.73
C THR A 1004 -21.63 -35.71 10.58
N ILE A 1005 -21.48 -35.03 11.72
CA ILE A 1005 -20.41 -35.29 12.70
C ILE A 1005 -21.05 -35.53 14.08
N GLN A 1006 -20.66 -36.62 14.75
CA GLN A 1006 -21.29 -37.08 15.99
C GLN A 1006 -20.37 -37.97 16.84
N LYS A 1007 -20.65 -38.09 18.15
CA LYS A 1007 -19.97 -39.06 19.04
C LYS A 1007 -20.49 -40.51 18.91
N GLY A 1008 -21.72 -40.66 18.40
CA GLY A 1008 -22.41 -41.95 18.29
C GLY A 1008 -22.61 -42.42 16.85
N ASN A 1009 -23.67 -43.19 16.62
CA ASN A 1009 -24.05 -43.62 15.27
C ASN A 1009 -24.51 -42.43 14.42
N PRO A 1010 -24.13 -42.36 13.14
CA PRO A 1010 -24.63 -41.32 12.24
C PRO A 1010 -26.14 -41.47 12.01
N PRO A 1011 -26.90 -40.36 11.88
CA PRO A 1011 -28.28 -40.42 11.47
C PRO A 1011 -28.41 -40.96 10.04
N ALA A 1012 -29.53 -41.61 9.74
CA ALA A 1012 -29.81 -42.12 8.40
C ALA A 1012 -30.07 -40.96 7.42
N VAL A 1013 -29.47 -41.04 6.23
CA VAL A 1013 -29.69 -40.11 5.12
C VAL A 1013 -30.52 -40.84 4.07
N THR A 1014 -31.68 -40.29 3.72
CA THR A 1014 -32.53 -40.81 2.65
C THR A 1014 -32.75 -39.74 1.60
N ALA A 1015 -32.71 -40.11 0.32
CA ALA A 1015 -32.90 -39.19 -0.79
C ALA A 1015 -33.98 -39.72 -1.73
N SER A 1016 -34.76 -38.80 -2.30
CA SER A 1016 -35.80 -39.09 -3.29
C SER A 1016 -35.85 -37.99 -4.35
N GLY A 1017 -36.31 -38.30 -5.55
CA GLY A 1017 -36.31 -37.37 -6.69
C GLY A 1017 -35.05 -37.48 -7.57
N GLN A 1018 -34.95 -36.61 -8.57
CA GLN A 1018 -33.83 -36.56 -9.53
C GLN A 1018 -33.50 -35.11 -9.91
N GLY A 1019 -32.23 -34.85 -10.27
CA GLY A 1019 -31.75 -33.53 -10.66
C GLY A 1019 -31.97 -32.47 -9.58
N GLU A 1020 -32.49 -31.30 -9.95
CA GLU A 1020 -32.77 -30.21 -9.01
C GLU A 1020 -33.96 -30.49 -8.07
N ASN A 1021 -34.75 -31.54 -8.35
CA ASN A 1021 -35.88 -31.94 -7.51
C ASN A 1021 -35.50 -32.94 -6.40
N ILE A 1022 -34.20 -33.19 -6.20
CA ILE A 1022 -33.73 -34.06 -5.11
C ILE A 1022 -34.15 -33.48 -3.76
N VAL A 1023 -34.77 -34.33 -2.95
CA VAL A 1023 -35.15 -34.06 -1.57
C VAL A 1023 -34.41 -35.03 -0.68
N VAL A 1024 -33.59 -34.50 0.23
CA VAL A 1024 -32.84 -35.31 1.19
C VAL A 1024 -33.46 -35.12 2.58
N LYS A 1025 -33.66 -36.23 3.30
CA LYS A 1025 -34.10 -36.23 4.69
C LYS A 1025 -33.01 -36.81 5.59
N VAL A 1026 -32.74 -36.10 6.68
CA VAL A 1026 -31.80 -36.51 7.73
C VAL A 1026 -32.41 -36.13 9.08
N GLY A 1027 -32.76 -37.12 9.90
CA GLY A 1027 -33.53 -36.87 11.13
C GLY A 1027 -34.82 -36.10 10.82
N GLU A 1028 -35.02 -34.97 11.51
CA GLU A 1028 -36.17 -34.07 11.30
C GLU A 1028 -35.94 -33.05 10.18
N GLN A 1029 -34.73 -32.96 9.61
CA GLN A 1029 -34.39 -31.96 8.59
C GLN A 1029 -34.78 -32.41 7.19
N THR A 1030 -35.38 -31.50 6.43
CA THR A 1030 -35.59 -31.66 4.98
C THR A 1030 -34.70 -30.70 4.20
N ILE A 1031 -33.89 -31.23 3.29
CA ILE A 1031 -32.89 -30.50 2.53
C ILE A 1031 -33.33 -30.45 1.05
N ARG A 1032 -33.29 -29.25 0.47
CA ARG A 1032 -33.63 -29.00 -0.94
C ARG A 1032 -32.63 -28.03 -1.57
N LEU A 1033 -32.38 -28.19 -2.86
CA LEU A 1033 -31.70 -27.18 -3.68
C LEU A 1033 -32.78 -26.38 -4.42
N ARG A 1034 -32.84 -25.07 -4.21
CA ARG A 1034 -33.76 -24.15 -4.93
C ARG A 1034 -32.94 -23.03 -5.52
N ASP A 1035 -32.95 -22.87 -6.85
CA ASP A 1035 -32.23 -21.81 -7.57
C ASP A 1035 -30.74 -21.69 -7.20
N GLY A 1036 -30.06 -22.83 -7.03
CA GLY A 1036 -28.65 -22.85 -6.62
C GLY A 1036 -28.39 -22.53 -5.15
N VAL A 1037 -29.43 -22.46 -4.31
CA VAL A 1037 -29.36 -22.24 -2.87
C VAL A 1037 -29.83 -23.48 -2.13
N ILE A 1038 -29.05 -23.92 -1.13
CA ILE A 1038 -29.48 -25.00 -0.24
C ILE A 1038 -30.40 -24.43 0.84
N VAL A 1039 -31.57 -25.05 0.97
CA VAL A 1039 -32.57 -24.76 1.99
C VAL A 1039 -32.67 -25.98 2.92
N ILE A 1040 -32.54 -25.74 4.23
CA ILE A 1040 -32.73 -26.73 5.30
C ILE A 1040 -33.97 -26.32 6.09
N GLU A 1041 -35.02 -27.13 6.00
CA GLU A 1041 -36.36 -26.94 6.57
C GLU A 1041 -36.62 -27.86 7.77
#